data_AF-A0A2M7VVV7-F1
#
_entry.id   AF-A0A2M7VVV7-F1
#
_cell.length_a   1.000
_cell.length_b   1.000
_cell.length_c   1.000
_cell.angle_alpha   90.00
_cell.angle_beta   90.00
_cell.angle_gamma   90.00
#
_symmetry.space_group_name_H-M   'P 1'
#
loop_
_entity.id
_entity.type
_entity.pdbx_description
1 polymer ?
#
loop_
_entity_poly.entity_id
_entity_poly.type
_entity_poly.pdbx_seq_one_letter_code
_entity_poly.pdbx_strand_id
1 'polypeptide(L)'
;MNVLLSVILGLFLFFFQIKIVYSINILKQDTTKKSAYYFVSNRGSATNETYTMYKARTNQSGISSTLIRGNFEITGAPLLRKAEISIYNISNDELVGVYNTNAKTGNYLVILMPNLKYEFVINAYGYAPIRKIVEIPSYASTNVNDELSNQKITLSITTNKVNLALNTWFVEEKEPTLFLLTVYDENNEGTHHIELYESEKVEEEHGRRQLTETDFGNIDELLKKQADAENKKPELAEKAFLRKDYKTAAALYSGLLNFDASDAIANYRKGVSIYHLEKNKLKALPYLQKAEKEAITPYDVFYYLGMTYHSWADFSKAEQAFNTFKTKAKPAEVETFKINRLIEYCINGKQLIQEQYDMSIINKSSIDIQKLAKELPTQLISEKFFEKTSFFISPIDAKKKEKLWMFKTEQNEMIQTSYGLEEKNGKDLFVNVLMGGDKWGLPKSLGSSVNTPFDENYAYVTLDGKTLYFASTGHNTIGGYDIFVSTRATVNDAWSVPKNMGYPINSPYDDFMFMPSLNDEEAYFISNRRSPTGGYSLCKINMPKPPKPLTIIKGHFMTNDSVPNFAASIAVYNTNNQEVVGIYNSNANTGNFLMALMPGVKYEFNIVTEGFNEHTAYVTVPIQTEDFPLRQDIKLKKEGSFEIINIDNYFTKEEAEKAPEYKTTKSRQLTDERNISQETVKPKQISVEKYKKASSDEQKIVDAAEQFFINKQYLKSAEQYAKIAPLFDLTEKQCYMYGKSLFNVSREYEKTIEFLEKAALNKATPYDVFYMLGKTNHYAYRFERAVKAYEKYKTMATEKELQNHNIEEEINLSRFGKQIVNSPKPIEVIEKKEFKSTDFNAIYGSLDIDAKFLLVPEDMTTVKDKKENFKPTMYLNNSKTLIYYSSFGENGENGKDLYFMKKLPNNTWSEPINVGVSVNTAADEDYPFLSKDEMTLYFSSKAHGSMGGYDIFKSTWDEKNNTWITPINLGAPINSPFDDLFYVEE
;
A
#
# COMPACT_ATOMS: atom_id res chain seq x y z
N MET A 1 -45.36 42.57 -37.42
CA MET A 1 -44.67 42.03 -36.23
C MET A 1 -45.40 40.86 -35.57
N ASN A 2 -46.74 40.80 -35.56
CA ASN A 2 -47.50 39.68 -34.94
C ASN A 2 -47.64 38.40 -35.79
N VAL A 3 -47.26 38.42 -37.07
CA VAL A 3 -47.25 37.23 -37.95
C VAL A 3 -45.93 36.45 -37.87
N LEU A 4 -44.83 37.12 -37.48
CA LEU A 4 -43.53 36.46 -37.34
C LEU A 4 -43.41 35.68 -36.02
N LEU A 5 -44.08 36.16 -34.96
CA LEU A 5 -44.06 35.52 -33.63
C LEU A 5 -44.90 34.24 -33.59
N SER A 6 -45.97 34.15 -34.39
CA SER A 6 -46.84 32.97 -34.49
C SER A 6 -46.21 31.83 -35.28
N VAL A 7 -45.38 32.13 -36.29
CA VAL A 7 -44.63 31.12 -37.07
C VAL A 7 -43.46 30.55 -36.24
N ILE A 8 -42.79 31.37 -35.44
CA ILE A 8 -41.69 30.92 -34.57
C ILE A 8 -42.20 30.06 -33.40
N LEU A 9 -43.38 30.38 -32.84
CA LEU A 9 -43.99 29.58 -31.78
C LEU A 9 -44.54 28.22 -32.29
N GLY A 10 -45.04 28.19 -33.53
CA GLY A 10 -45.50 26.95 -34.18
C GLY A 10 -44.37 25.97 -34.51
N LEU A 11 -43.21 26.47 -34.94
CA LEU A 11 -42.01 25.66 -35.16
C LEU A 11 -41.44 25.10 -33.85
N PHE A 12 -41.51 25.86 -32.75
CA PHE A 12 -41.01 25.41 -31.44
C PHE A 12 -41.87 24.28 -30.83
N LEU A 13 -43.19 24.31 -31.04
CA LEU A 13 -44.12 23.27 -30.59
C LEU A 13 -44.04 21.98 -31.43
N PHE A 14 -43.73 22.08 -32.73
CA PHE A 14 -43.57 20.90 -33.60
C PHE A 14 -42.29 20.11 -33.29
N PHE A 15 -41.19 20.79 -32.92
CA PHE A 15 -39.96 20.12 -32.46
C PHE A 15 -40.09 19.48 -31.07
N PHE A 16 -40.98 19.99 -30.20
CA PHE A 16 -41.24 19.39 -28.89
C PHE A 16 -42.12 18.13 -28.98
N GLN A 17 -43.07 18.05 -29.92
CA GLN A 17 -43.88 16.84 -30.10
C GLN A 17 -43.14 15.69 -30.80
N ILE A 18 -42.18 15.96 -31.70
CA ILE A 18 -41.38 14.89 -32.33
C ILE A 18 -40.40 14.24 -31.33
N LYS A 19 -39.96 14.97 -30.29
CA LYS A 19 -39.15 14.40 -29.20
C LYS A 19 -39.94 13.56 -28.18
N ILE A 20 -41.27 13.71 -28.12
CA ILE A 20 -42.13 12.97 -27.16
C ILE A 20 -42.67 11.67 -27.79
N VAL A 21 -42.73 11.56 -29.12
CA VAL A 21 -43.26 10.37 -29.81
C VAL A 21 -42.19 9.31 -30.13
N TYR A 22 -40.88 9.61 -29.99
CA TYR A 22 -39.80 8.61 -30.06
C TYR A 22 -39.45 7.93 -28.73
N SER A 23 -40.24 8.16 -27.67
CA SER A 23 -40.02 7.55 -26.35
C SER A 23 -41.10 6.58 -25.90
N ILE A 24 -42.04 6.20 -26.78
CA ILE A 24 -43.12 5.26 -26.43
C ILE A 24 -43.32 4.27 -27.57
N ASN A 25 -42.37 3.35 -27.72
CA ASN A 25 -42.56 1.97 -28.19
C ASN A 25 -41.17 1.30 -28.29
N ILE A 26 -40.50 1.16 -27.15
CA ILE A 26 -39.62 0.01 -26.96
C ILE A 26 -40.46 -0.94 -26.13
N LEU A 27 -40.82 -2.07 -26.74
CA LEU A 27 -41.36 -3.22 -26.03
C LEU A 27 -40.61 -3.36 -24.71
N LYS A 28 -41.34 -3.53 -23.61
CA LYS A 28 -40.77 -4.06 -22.37
C LYS A 28 -40.04 -5.36 -22.71
N GLN A 29 -38.75 -5.25 -23.00
CA GLN A 29 -37.83 -6.33 -22.72
C GLN A 29 -37.79 -6.38 -21.21
N ASP A 30 -38.17 -7.52 -20.70
CA ASP A 30 -38.11 -7.86 -19.29
C ASP A 30 -36.65 -7.70 -18.82
N THR A 31 -36.30 -6.54 -18.26
CA THR A 31 -34.94 -6.25 -17.74
C THR A 31 -34.66 -6.97 -16.43
N THR A 32 -35.47 -7.97 -16.05
CA THR A 32 -35.32 -8.74 -14.81
C THR A 32 -34.56 -10.05 -14.98
N LYS A 33 -34.18 -10.47 -16.19
CA LYS A 33 -33.17 -11.53 -16.35
C LYS A 33 -31.78 -10.98 -15.98
N LYS A 34 -31.50 -10.99 -14.68
CA LYS A 34 -30.21 -10.65 -14.08
C LYS A 34 -29.14 -11.62 -14.63
N SER A 35 -28.06 -11.07 -15.18
CA SER A 35 -26.98 -11.83 -15.83
C SER A 35 -26.26 -12.74 -14.82
N ALA A 36 -26.56 -14.04 -14.86
CA ALA A 36 -25.83 -15.07 -14.14
C ALA A 36 -24.68 -15.62 -15.01
N TYR A 37 -23.77 -16.34 -14.36
CA TYR A 37 -22.68 -17.05 -15.01
C TYR A 37 -22.43 -18.38 -14.32
N TYR A 38 -21.76 -19.27 -15.03
CA TYR A 38 -21.38 -20.60 -14.59
C TYR A 38 -19.87 -20.67 -14.44
N PHE A 39 -19.41 -21.39 -13.41
CA PHE A 39 -18.02 -21.85 -13.31
C PHE A 39 -17.96 -23.23 -12.65
N VAL A 40 -16.90 -23.98 -12.89
CA VAL A 40 -16.73 -25.36 -12.43
C VAL A 40 -15.51 -25.43 -11.51
N SER A 41 -15.61 -26.14 -10.38
CA SER A 41 -14.48 -26.32 -9.46
C SER A 41 -14.43 -27.72 -8.87
N ASN A 42 -13.23 -28.24 -8.59
CA ASN A 42 -13.05 -29.47 -7.80
C ASN A 42 -12.70 -29.20 -6.32
N ARG A 43 -12.83 -27.95 -5.83
CA ARG A 43 -12.50 -27.57 -4.44
C ARG A 43 -13.26 -28.34 -3.35
N GLY A 44 -14.48 -28.80 -3.65
CA GLY A 44 -15.34 -29.54 -2.71
C GLY A 44 -15.09 -31.05 -2.69
N SER A 45 -14.25 -31.56 -3.61
CA SER A 45 -14.03 -32.99 -3.79
C SER A 45 -13.07 -33.56 -2.75
N ALA A 46 -13.54 -34.52 -1.96
CA ALA A 46 -12.75 -35.22 -0.95
C ALA A 46 -11.70 -36.18 -1.56
N THR A 47 -11.97 -36.74 -2.74
CA THR A 47 -11.18 -37.82 -3.38
C THR A 47 -10.70 -37.49 -4.81
N ASN A 48 -10.88 -36.25 -5.30
CA ASN A 48 -10.63 -35.86 -6.70
C ASN A 48 -11.57 -36.49 -7.75
N GLU A 49 -12.65 -37.13 -7.32
CA GLU A 49 -13.56 -37.86 -8.22
C GLU A 49 -14.74 -37.05 -8.74
N THR A 50 -14.95 -35.84 -8.21
CA THR A 50 -16.08 -34.98 -8.57
C THR A 50 -15.65 -33.54 -8.92
N TYR A 51 -16.44 -32.92 -9.80
CA TYR A 51 -16.45 -31.49 -10.08
C TYR A 51 -17.83 -30.94 -9.74
N THR A 52 -17.86 -29.72 -9.21
CA THR A 52 -19.09 -28.99 -8.92
C THR A 52 -19.21 -27.82 -9.88
N MET A 53 -20.31 -27.77 -10.63
CA MET A 53 -20.70 -26.59 -11.40
C MET A 53 -21.50 -25.65 -10.50
N TYR A 54 -21.13 -24.38 -10.49
CA TYR A 54 -21.77 -23.32 -9.73
C TYR A 54 -22.45 -22.39 -10.72
N LYS A 55 -23.76 -22.18 -10.57
CA LYS A 55 -24.47 -21.05 -11.16
C LYS A 55 -24.39 -19.90 -10.16
N ALA A 56 -23.84 -18.76 -10.55
CA ALA A 56 -23.60 -17.63 -9.67
C ALA A 56 -23.92 -16.29 -10.34
N ARG A 57 -24.02 -15.23 -9.54
CA ARG A 57 -24.09 -13.84 -10.01
C ARG A 57 -23.30 -12.91 -9.11
N THR A 58 -22.95 -11.73 -9.61
CA THR A 58 -22.28 -10.69 -8.81
C THR A 58 -23.21 -10.21 -7.68
N ASN A 59 -22.70 -10.08 -6.46
CA ASN A 59 -23.47 -9.60 -5.32
C ASN A 59 -23.95 -8.15 -5.55
N GLN A 60 -25.27 -7.93 -5.43
CA GLN A 60 -25.94 -6.65 -5.73
C GLN A 60 -26.17 -5.77 -4.49
N SER A 61 -25.98 -6.28 -3.27
CA SER A 61 -26.36 -5.57 -2.03
C SER A 61 -25.39 -4.48 -1.60
N GLY A 62 -24.17 -4.43 -2.15
CA GLY A 62 -23.15 -3.46 -1.78
C GLY A 62 -22.63 -3.58 -0.33
N ILE A 63 -23.13 -4.54 0.45
CA ILE A 63 -22.70 -4.82 1.82
C ILE A 63 -21.69 -5.98 1.78
N SER A 64 -20.48 -5.72 2.27
CA SER A 64 -19.32 -6.61 2.14
C SER A 64 -19.09 -7.56 3.32
N SER A 65 -19.96 -7.56 4.34
CA SER A 65 -19.69 -8.21 5.63
C SER A 65 -20.89 -8.96 6.20
N THR A 66 -20.66 -10.17 6.69
CA THR A 66 -21.58 -11.03 7.43
C THR A 66 -21.53 -10.71 8.91
N LEU A 67 -22.71 -10.67 9.56
CA LEU A 67 -22.84 -10.50 11.00
C LEU A 67 -23.10 -11.86 11.68
N ILE A 68 -22.30 -12.19 12.71
CA ILE A 68 -22.40 -13.45 13.44
C ILE A 68 -22.69 -13.16 14.91
N ARG A 69 -23.85 -13.64 15.38
CA ARG A 69 -24.25 -13.60 16.79
C ARG A 69 -23.73 -14.84 17.52
N GLY A 70 -22.85 -14.61 18.48
CA GLY A 70 -22.18 -15.65 19.23
C GLY A 70 -22.66 -15.82 20.67
N ASN A 71 -22.53 -17.02 21.21
CA ASN A 71 -22.63 -17.30 22.65
C ASN A 71 -21.51 -18.27 23.09
N PHE A 72 -20.86 -17.95 24.22
CA PHE A 72 -19.78 -18.72 24.83
C PHE A 72 -20.20 -19.31 26.18
N GLU A 73 -20.02 -20.62 26.33
CA GLU A 73 -20.36 -21.38 27.54
C GLU A 73 -19.24 -22.35 27.96
N ILE A 74 -19.11 -22.56 29.28
CA ILE A 74 -18.26 -23.61 29.85
C ILE A 74 -19.16 -24.66 30.52
N THR A 75 -19.05 -25.90 30.05
CA THR A 75 -19.79 -27.06 30.55
C THR A 75 -19.40 -27.33 32.00
N GLY A 76 -20.39 -27.39 32.89
CA GLY A 76 -20.17 -27.57 34.33
C GLY A 76 -19.75 -26.31 35.10
N ALA A 77 -19.51 -25.18 34.42
CA ALA A 77 -19.20 -23.90 35.05
C ALA A 77 -19.97 -22.73 34.40
N PRO A 78 -21.32 -22.71 34.49
CA PRO A 78 -22.17 -21.76 33.78
C PRO A 78 -22.01 -20.29 34.21
N LEU A 79 -21.24 -20.00 35.27
CA LEU A 79 -20.91 -18.65 35.73
C LEU A 79 -19.61 -18.10 35.11
N LEU A 80 -18.80 -18.95 34.48
CA LEU A 80 -17.54 -18.56 33.82
C LEU A 80 -17.80 -18.36 32.32
N ARG A 81 -18.24 -17.16 31.95
CA ARG A 81 -18.59 -16.82 30.56
C ARG A 81 -17.70 -15.75 29.93
N LYS A 82 -16.58 -15.41 30.57
CA LYS A 82 -15.62 -14.41 30.10
C LYS A 82 -14.52 -15.07 29.28
N ALA A 83 -14.42 -14.68 28.02
CA ALA A 83 -13.36 -15.05 27.09
C ALA A 83 -13.04 -13.87 26.17
N GLU A 84 -11.79 -13.80 25.73
CA GLU A 84 -11.34 -12.95 24.64
C GLU A 84 -11.19 -13.82 23.39
N ILE A 85 -11.67 -13.36 22.25
CA ILE A 85 -11.65 -14.06 20.97
C ILE A 85 -10.87 -13.19 19.99
N SER A 86 -9.63 -13.57 19.71
CA SER A 86 -8.80 -12.92 18.70
C SER A 86 -8.99 -13.62 17.36
N ILE A 87 -9.36 -12.89 16.33
CA ILE A 87 -9.66 -13.45 15.01
C ILE A 87 -8.57 -13.04 14.03
N TYR A 88 -7.96 -14.02 13.38
CA TYR A 88 -6.94 -13.82 12.37
C TYR A 88 -7.45 -14.24 11.00
N ASN A 89 -7.09 -13.48 9.97
CA ASN A 89 -7.28 -13.91 8.60
C ASN A 89 -6.22 -14.97 8.27
N ILE A 90 -6.68 -16.17 7.90
CA ILE A 90 -5.83 -17.35 7.72
C ILE A 90 -4.87 -17.18 6.54
N SER A 91 -5.25 -16.38 5.53
CA SER A 91 -4.47 -16.22 4.31
C SER A 91 -3.20 -15.39 4.51
N ASN A 92 -3.24 -14.39 5.40
CA ASN A 92 -2.15 -13.44 5.62
C ASN A 92 -1.62 -13.41 7.06
N ASP A 93 -2.20 -14.19 7.98
CA ASP A 93 -1.91 -14.17 9.43
C ASP A 93 -2.14 -12.80 10.10
N GLU A 94 -2.93 -11.90 9.50
CA GLU A 94 -3.23 -10.59 10.08
C GLU A 94 -4.37 -10.67 11.10
N LEU A 95 -4.24 -9.88 12.18
CA LEU A 95 -5.29 -9.73 13.19
C LEU A 95 -6.43 -8.89 12.62
N VAL A 96 -7.62 -9.50 12.51
CA VAL A 96 -8.85 -8.86 12.05
C VAL A 96 -9.52 -8.10 13.19
N GLY A 97 -9.50 -8.67 14.39
CA GLY A 97 -10.08 -8.03 15.57
C GLY A 97 -9.99 -8.88 16.83
N VAL A 98 -10.21 -8.23 17.96
CA VAL A 98 -10.26 -8.86 19.29
C VAL A 98 -11.62 -8.58 19.90
N TYR A 99 -12.37 -9.63 20.22
CA TYR A 99 -13.76 -9.57 20.67
C TYR A 99 -13.86 -10.12 22.09
N ASN A 100 -14.63 -9.45 22.96
CA ASN A 100 -14.84 -9.91 24.33
C ASN A 100 -16.26 -10.46 24.48
N THR A 101 -16.38 -11.60 25.15
CA THR A 101 -17.70 -12.14 25.53
C THR A 101 -18.27 -11.37 26.72
N ASN A 102 -19.60 -11.23 26.76
CA ASN A 102 -20.28 -10.68 27.92
C ASN A 102 -20.11 -11.62 29.13
N ALA A 103 -19.56 -11.12 30.23
CA ALA A 103 -19.23 -11.94 31.39
C ALA A 103 -20.45 -12.58 32.10
N LYS A 104 -21.67 -12.05 31.89
CA LYS A 104 -22.91 -12.59 32.47
C LYS A 104 -23.66 -13.54 31.53
N THR A 105 -23.75 -13.17 30.26
CA THR A 105 -24.57 -13.92 29.29
C THR A 105 -23.75 -14.85 28.41
N GLY A 106 -22.46 -14.57 28.20
CA GLY A 106 -21.57 -15.26 27.26
C GLY A 106 -21.69 -14.77 25.82
N ASN A 107 -22.58 -13.81 25.54
CA ASN A 107 -22.86 -13.36 24.18
C ASN A 107 -21.71 -12.51 23.61
N TYR A 108 -21.49 -12.59 22.31
CA TYR A 108 -20.57 -11.77 21.53
C TYR A 108 -21.11 -11.55 20.11
N LEU A 109 -20.57 -10.57 19.39
CA LEU A 109 -20.96 -10.24 18.03
C LEU A 109 -19.71 -10.03 17.19
N VAL A 110 -19.66 -10.63 16.00
CA VAL A 110 -18.49 -10.55 15.11
C VAL A 110 -18.94 -10.13 13.71
N ILE A 111 -18.17 -9.26 13.07
CA ILE A 111 -18.35 -8.84 11.68
C ILE A 111 -17.20 -9.42 10.87
N LEU A 112 -17.49 -10.23 9.86
CA LEU A 112 -16.48 -10.89 9.02
C LEU A 112 -16.89 -10.82 7.56
N MET A 113 -15.93 -10.81 6.64
CA MET A 113 -16.25 -10.85 5.22
C MET A 113 -16.65 -12.29 4.82
N PRO A 114 -17.69 -12.45 3.98
CA PRO A 114 -18.01 -13.75 3.42
C PRO A 114 -16.91 -14.23 2.46
N ASN A 115 -16.88 -15.52 2.20
CA ASN A 115 -15.89 -16.21 1.34
C ASN A 115 -14.46 -16.28 1.89
N LEU A 116 -14.23 -15.94 3.17
CA LEU A 116 -12.93 -16.04 3.82
C LEU A 116 -12.94 -17.07 4.96
N LYS A 117 -11.75 -17.59 5.25
CA LYS A 117 -11.48 -18.46 6.40
C LYS A 117 -10.75 -17.68 7.49
N TYR A 118 -11.21 -17.82 8.72
CA TYR A 118 -10.69 -17.12 9.88
C TYR A 118 -10.27 -18.08 10.99
N GLU A 119 -9.14 -17.80 11.64
CA GLU A 119 -8.67 -18.52 12.83
C GLU A 119 -9.11 -17.76 14.07
N PHE A 120 -10.02 -18.36 14.83
CA PHE A 120 -10.48 -17.87 16.12
C PHE A 120 -9.57 -18.41 17.21
N VAL A 121 -8.88 -17.52 17.91
CA VAL A 121 -8.05 -17.81 19.08
C VAL A 121 -8.84 -17.40 20.32
N ILE A 122 -9.38 -18.38 21.02
CA ILE A 122 -10.27 -18.21 22.18
C ILE A 122 -9.42 -18.31 23.46
N ASN A 123 -9.28 -17.20 24.15
CA ASN A 123 -8.58 -17.02 25.41
C ASN A 123 -9.59 -16.97 26.56
N ALA A 124 -9.85 -18.12 27.18
CA ALA A 124 -10.67 -18.21 28.40
C ALA A 124 -9.79 -18.17 29.66
N TYR A 125 -10.19 -17.38 30.66
CA TYR A 125 -9.38 -17.21 31.88
C TYR A 125 -9.18 -18.55 32.60
N GLY A 126 -7.92 -18.90 32.86
CA GLY A 126 -7.55 -20.17 33.51
C GLY A 126 -7.38 -21.37 32.55
N TYR A 127 -7.49 -21.16 31.23
CA TYR A 127 -7.31 -22.19 30.21
C TYR A 127 -6.26 -21.78 29.18
N ALA A 128 -5.60 -22.77 28.56
CA ALA A 128 -4.73 -22.50 27.42
C ALA A 128 -5.55 -21.97 26.22
N PRO A 129 -4.99 -21.06 25.40
CA PRO A 129 -5.65 -20.56 24.19
C PRO A 129 -6.06 -21.70 23.25
N ILE A 130 -7.29 -21.65 22.75
CA ILE A 130 -7.83 -22.67 21.83
C ILE A 130 -8.03 -22.05 20.46
N ARG A 131 -7.57 -22.75 19.41
CA ARG A 131 -7.68 -22.29 18.02
C ARG A 131 -8.78 -23.05 17.29
N LYS A 132 -9.61 -22.34 16.52
CA LYS A 132 -10.62 -22.96 15.66
C LYS A 132 -10.80 -22.18 14.36
N ILE A 133 -10.92 -22.90 13.26
CA ILE A 133 -11.11 -22.28 11.95
C ILE A 133 -12.60 -22.21 11.64
N VAL A 134 -13.03 -21.05 11.14
CA VAL A 134 -14.39 -20.79 10.69
C VAL A 134 -14.33 -20.29 9.25
N GLU A 135 -15.00 -21.00 8.35
CA GLU A 135 -15.22 -20.57 6.98
C GLU A 135 -16.55 -19.82 6.91
N ILE A 136 -16.53 -18.59 6.39
CA ILE A 136 -17.75 -17.81 6.18
C ILE A 136 -18.25 -18.12 4.77
N PRO A 137 -19.40 -18.79 4.60
CA PRO A 137 -19.85 -19.22 3.29
C PRO A 137 -20.27 -18.05 2.40
N SER A 138 -20.26 -18.28 1.09
CA SER A 138 -20.66 -17.31 0.07
C SER A 138 -22.11 -16.82 0.20
N TYR A 139 -22.98 -17.68 0.74
CA TYR A 139 -24.41 -17.43 0.91
C TYR A 139 -24.76 -16.88 2.31
N ALA A 140 -23.76 -16.62 3.17
CA ALA A 140 -24.03 -16.07 4.48
C ALA A 140 -24.66 -14.68 4.34
N SER A 141 -25.88 -14.51 4.85
CA SER A 141 -26.60 -13.24 4.72
C SER A 141 -25.74 -12.06 5.19
N THR A 142 -25.62 -11.06 4.32
CA THR A 142 -25.05 -9.75 4.63
C THR A 142 -26.13 -8.73 5.00
N ASN A 143 -27.40 -9.15 5.03
CA ASN A 143 -28.55 -8.35 5.37
C ASN A 143 -28.77 -8.35 6.90
N VAL A 144 -28.68 -7.16 7.50
CA VAL A 144 -28.80 -6.98 8.96
C VAL A 144 -30.24 -7.20 9.46
N ASN A 145 -31.23 -7.16 8.56
CA ASN A 145 -32.65 -7.32 8.89
C ASN A 145 -33.19 -8.75 8.77
N ASP A 146 -32.39 -9.69 8.26
CA ASP A 146 -32.74 -11.12 8.22
C ASP A 146 -32.36 -11.82 9.54
N GLU A 147 -32.73 -13.09 9.70
CA GLU A 147 -32.19 -13.89 10.80
C GLU A 147 -30.65 -13.85 10.77
N LEU A 148 -30.02 -13.44 11.87
CA LEU A 148 -28.57 -13.37 11.96
C LEU A 148 -27.96 -14.78 12.02
N SER A 149 -26.79 -14.94 11.40
CA SER A 149 -26.00 -16.16 11.56
C SER A 149 -25.65 -16.35 13.03
N ASN A 150 -25.89 -17.55 13.57
CA ASN A 150 -25.71 -17.85 14.99
C ASN A 150 -24.45 -18.70 15.20
N GLN A 151 -23.75 -18.49 16.30
CA GLN A 151 -22.56 -19.23 16.66
C GLN A 151 -22.60 -19.60 18.15
N LYS A 152 -22.32 -20.87 18.46
CA LYS A 152 -22.18 -21.35 19.83
C LYS A 152 -20.81 -21.96 20.05
N ILE A 153 -20.07 -21.40 21.00
CA ILE A 153 -18.83 -21.93 21.52
C ILE A 153 -19.11 -22.60 22.86
N THR A 154 -18.87 -23.91 22.94
CA THR A 154 -18.97 -24.66 24.20
C THR A 154 -17.61 -25.27 24.55
N LEU A 155 -17.06 -24.88 25.69
CA LEU A 155 -15.92 -25.53 26.30
C LEU A 155 -16.41 -26.68 27.19
N SER A 156 -15.87 -27.88 27.06
CA SER A 156 -16.15 -29.03 27.93
C SER A 156 -14.85 -29.64 28.45
N ILE A 157 -14.83 -30.05 29.71
CA ILE A 157 -13.64 -30.64 30.33
C ILE A 157 -13.97 -32.09 30.65
N THR A 158 -13.29 -33.02 30.00
CA THR A 158 -13.24 -34.41 30.47
C THR A 158 -12.01 -34.61 31.33
N THR A 159 -11.96 -35.67 32.13
CA THR A 159 -10.94 -35.91 33.16
C THR A 159 -9.48 -35.83 32.69
N ASN A 160 -9.20 -35.80 31.39
CA ASN A 160 -7.85 -35.64 30.83
C ASN A 160 -7.76 -34.73 29.56
N LYS A 161 -8.81 -34.03 29.12
CA LYS A 161 -8.74 -33.18 27.91
C LYS A 161 -9.78 -32.05 27.92
N VAL A 162 -9.36 -30.86 27.48
CA VAL A 162 -10.29 -29.76 27.17
C VAL A 162 -10.81 -29.97 25.75
N ASN A 163 -12.11 -30.18 25.63
CA ASN A 163 -12.80 -30.36 24.35
C ASN A 163 -13.59 -29.08 24.03
N LEU A 164 -13.34 -28.51 22.85
CA LEU A 164 -14.07 -27.36 22.34
C LEU A 164 -15.05 -27.80 21.24
N ALA A 165 -16.33 -27.50 21.41
CA ALA A 165 -17.32 -27.53 20.34
C ALA A 165 -17.56 -26.10 19.85
N LEU A 166 -17.37 -25.87 18.55
CA LEU A 166 -17.75 -24.63 17.87
C LEU A 166 -18.78 -24.98 16.80
N ASN A 167 -20.02 -24.57 17.01
CA ASN A 167 -21.10 -24.75 16.06
C ASN A 167 -21.47 -23.38 15.49
N THR A 168 -21.43 -23.24 14.17
CA THR A 168 -21.84 -22.01 13.48
C THR A 168 -22.96 -22.37 12.51
N TRP A 169 -24.09 -21.70 12.64
CA TRP A 169 -25.27 -21.84 11.80
C TRP A 169 -25.41 -20.58 10.95
N PHE A 170 -25.23 -20.70 9.65
CA PHE A 170 -25.38 -19.60 8.70
C PHE A 170 -26.80 -19.54 8.15
N VAL A 171 -27.33 -18.33 8.01
CA VAL A 171 -28.63 -18.10 7.37
C VAL A 171 -28.42 -17.88 5.87
N GLU A 172 -29.16 -18.64 5.06
CA GLU A 172 -29.12 -18.63 3.60
C GLU A 172 -30.15 -17.62 3.05
N GLU A 173 -29.69 -16.74 2.17
CA GLU A 173 -30.52 -15.70 1.53
C GLU A 173 -31.45 -16.34 0.49
N LYS A 174 -32.78 -16.30 0.70
CA LYS A 174 -33.74 -17.02 -0.16
C LYS A 174 -34.27 -16.24 -1.36
N GLU A 175 -34.26 -14.90 -1.36
CA GLU A 175 -34.51 -14.06 -2.54
C GLU A 175 -33.90 -12.66 -2.37
N PRO A 176 -33.46 -12.00 -3.46
CA PRO A 176 -32.92 -10.63 -3.39
C PRO A 176 -34.09 -9.65 -3.24
N THR A 177 -34.44 -9.31 -2.00
CA THR A 177 -35.48 -8.32 -1.76
C THR A 177 -34.90 -6.93 -1.94
N LEU A 178 -35.30 -6.28 -3.03
CA LEU A 178 -35.12 -4.85 -3.24
C LEU A 178 -36.02 -4.12 -2.23
N PHE A 179 -35.46 -3.50 -1.19
CA PHE A 179 -36.17 -2.46 -0.45
C PHE A 179 -35.47 -1.11 -0.60
N LEU A 180 -36.19 -0.23 -1.29
CA LEU A 180 -36.14 1.21 -1.07
C LEU A 180 -36.19 1.51 0.42
N LEU A 181 -35.42 2.54 0.79
CA LEU A 181 -35.77 3.49 1.83
C LEU A 181 -37.29 3.76 1.75
N THR A 182 -38.08 3.06 2.56
CA THR A 182 -39.48 3.40 2.74
C THR A 182 -39.52 4.15 4.06
N VAL A 183 -39.69 5.47 3.92
CA VAL A 183 -40.18 6.35 4.97
C VAL A 183 -41.32 5.60 5.68
N TYR A 184 -41.14 5.23 6.94
CA TYR A 184 -42.26 4.84 7.78
C TYR A 184 -42.77 6.07 8.51
N ASP A 185 -43.98 6.43 8.09
CA ASP A 185 -44.92 7.40 8.63
C ASP A 185 -45.15 7.17 10.13
N GLU A 186 -45.19 8.26 10.89
CA GLU A 186 -45.33 8.31 12.35
C GLU A 186 -46.73 7.89 12.87
N ASN A 187 -47.59 7.29 12.03
CA ASN A 187 -49.01 7.10 12.35
C ASN A 187 -49.60 5.69 12.20
N ASN A 188 -48.79 4.62 12.20
CA ASN A 188 -49.35 3.27 12.31
C ASN A 188 -48.82 2.52 13.54
N GLU A 189 -49.58 2.63 14.63
CA GLU A 189 -49.60 1.65 15.72
C GLU A 189 -50.02 0.29 15.15
N GLY A 190 -49.04 -0.53 14.74
CA GLY A 190 -49.30 -1.81 14.09
C GLY A 190 -48.22 -2.84 14.44
N THR A 191 -48.34 -3.39 15.64
CA THR A 191 -47.62 -4.57 16.17
C THR A 191 -47.15 -5.58 15.12
N HIS A 192 -45.84 -5.72 14.95
CA HIS A 192 -45.22 -7.02 14.63
C HIS A 192 -44.14 -7.29 15.68
N HIS A 193 -44.57 -7.90 16.78
CA HIS A 193 -43.70 -8.51 17.78
C HIS A 193 -42.98 -9.71 17.15
N ILE A 194 -41.66 -9.78 17.27
CA ILE A 194 -40.92 -11.04 17.10
C ILE A 194 -40.97 -11.75 18.44
N GLU A 195 -41.93 -12.67 18.60
CA GLU A 195 -42.03 -13.55 19.76
C GLU A 195 -40.90 -14.58 19.75
N LEU A 196 -40.24 -14.76 20.90
CA LEU A 196 -39.05 -15.58 21.08
C LEU A 196 -39.27 -16.65 22.14
N TYR A 197 -39.87 -17.81 21.84
CA TYR A 197 -39.72 -19.09 22.58
C TYR A 197 -40.07 -20.25 21.61
N GLU A 198 -39.60 -21.51 21.68
CA GLU A 198 -39.28 -22.40 22.81
C GLU A 198 -38.50 -23.64 22.26
N SER A 199 -37.78 -24.39 23.10
CA SER A 199 -37.59 -25.84 22.87
C SER A 199 -38.10 -26.59 24.10
N GLU A 200 -39.02 -27.51 23.87
CA GLU A 200 -39.88 -28.19 24.85
C GLU A 200 -39.14 -28.94 25.99
N LYS A 201 -39.72 -28.79 27.19
CA LYS A 201 -39.76 -29.58 28.46
C LYS A 201 -38.80 -30.76 28.64
N VAL A 202 -38.14 -30.95 29.81
CA VAL A 202 -38.72 -31.18 31.16
C VAL A 202 -37.89 -30.55 32.31
N GLU A 203 -38.60 -29.87 33.21
CA GLU A 203 -38.50 -29.58 34.68
C GLU A 203 -37.17 -29.86 35.45
N GLU A 204 -36.72 -29.08 36.45
CA GLU A 204 -37.41 -28.12 37.35
C GLU A 204 -36.40 -27.14 38.02
N GLU A 205 -36.82 -25.86 38.12
CA GLU A 205 -36.56 -24.82 39.14
C GLU A 205 -35.15 -24.69 39.80
N HIS A 206 -34.40 -23.60 39.60
CA HIS A 206 -34.67 -22.30 40.25
C HIS A 206 -34.12 -21.10 39.44
N GLY A 207 -34.98 -20.09 39.24
CA GLY A 207 -34.59 -18.67 39.10
C GLY A 207 -33.91 -18.21 37.80
N ARG A 208 -34.62 -18.22 36.67
CA ARG A 208 -34.19 -17.50 35.45
C ARG A 208 -34.86 -16.14 35.37
N ARG A 209 -34.06 -15.07 35.44
CA ARG A 209 -34.49 -13.70 35.14
C ARG A 209 -34.73 -13.58 33.62
N GLN A 210 -35.90 -13.09 33.23
CA GLN A 210 -36.21 -12.69 31.86
C GLN A 210 -35.24 -11.56 31.47
N LEU A 211 -34.41 -11.80 30.44
CA LEU A 211 -33.48 -10.79 29.93
C LEU A 211 -34.23 -9.83 29.01
N THR A 212 -33.99 -8.55 29.19
CA THR A 212 -34.55 -7.45 28.39
C THR A 212 -33.44 -6.83 27.54
N GLU A 213 -33.80 -6.12 26.47
CA GLU A 213 -32.86 -5.43 25.56
C GLU A 213 -31.86 -4.51 26.29
N THR A 214 -32.27 -3.96 27.43
CA THR A 214 -31.43 -3.16 28.32
C THR A 214 -30.28 -3.93 29.00
N ASP A 215 -30.34 -5.26 29.08
CA ASP A 215 -29.26 -6.09 29.65
C ASP A 215 -28.03 -6.23 28.74
N PHE A 216 -28.13 -5.79 27.48
CA PHE A 216 -27.05 -5.78 26.49
C PHE A 216 -26.46 -4.37 26.25
N GLY A 217 -26.91 -3.37 27.01
CA GLY A 217 -26.86 -1.98 26.56
C GLY A 217 -27.84 -1.83 25.39
N ASN A 218 -28.50 -0.67 25.28
CA ASN A 218 -29.42 -0.43 24.18
C ASN A 218 -28.64 -0.53 22.86
N ILE A 219 -28.68 -1.71 22.22
CA ILE A 219 -27.95 -2.02 20.98
C ILE A 219 -28.48 -1.11 19.89
N ASP A 220 -29.76 -0.78 19.89
CA ASP A 220 -30.33 0.22 19.01
C ASP A 220 -29.80 1.61 19.31
N GLU A 221 -29.61 2.03 20.55
CA GLU A 221 -29.00 3.34 20.85
C GLU A 221 -27.47 3.37 20.63
N LEU A 222 -26.78 2.24 20.77
CA LEU A 222 -25.35 2.08 20.50
C LEU A 222 -25.07 1.96 19.01
N LEU A 223 -25.82 1.15 18.27
CA LEU A 223 -25.78 1.04 16.81
C LEU A 223 -26.37 2.29 16.17
N LYS A 224 -27.38 2.94 16.73
CA LYS A 224 -27.85 4.26 16.24
C LYS A 224 -26.86 5.34 16.60
N LYS A 225 -26.21 5.37 17.78
CA LYS A 225 -25.10 6.30 18.05
C LYS A 225 -23.87 6.02 17.19
N GLN A 226 -23.56 4.76 16.90
CA GLN A 226 -22.38 4.34 16.15
C GLN A 226 -22.60 4.43 14.64
N ALA A 227 -23.76 4.05 14.11
CA ALA A 227 -24.19 4.29 12.74
C ALA A 227 -24.52 5.76 12.50
N ASP A 228 -25.08 6.52 13.46
CA ASP A 228 -25.16 7.98 13.35
C ASP A 228 -23.76 8.58 13.40
N ALA A 229 -22.82 8.07 14.19
CA ALA A 229 -21.44 8.56 14.21
C ALA A 229 -20.63 8.16 12.96
N GLU A 230 -20.91 6.99 12.37
CA GLU A 230 -20.28 6.48 11.14
C GLU A 230 -20.88 7.10 9.88
N ASN A 231 -22.20 7.27 9.80
CA ASN A 231 -22.87 8.01 8.73
C ASN A 231 -22.62 9.51 8.82
N LYS A 232 -22.46 10.06 10.03
CA LYS A 232 -21.96 11.44 10.20
C LYS A 232 -20.45 11.51 10.06
N LYS A 233 -19.69 10.42 9.95
CA LYS A 233 -18.21 10.48 9.91
C LYS A 233 -17.70 11.25 8.68
N PRO A 234 -18.23 11.05 7.46
CA PRO A 234 -17.91 11.91 6.32
C PRO A 234 -18.30 13.38 6.56
N GLU A 235 -19.49 13.64 7.11
CA GLU A 235 -19.96 15.01 7.40
C GLU A 235 -19.12 15.67 8.50
N LEU A 236 -18.73 14.94 9.54
CA LEU A 236 -17.88 15.38 10.64
C LEU A 236 -16.43 15.57 10.18
N ALA A 237 -15.93 14.70 9.30
CA ALA A 237 -14.62 14.85 8.67
C ALA A 237 -14.59 16.12 7.81
N GLU A 238 -15.59 16.32 6.96
CA GLU A 238 -15.72 17.50 6.12
C GLU A 238 -15.95 18.75 6.97
N LYS A 239 -16.79 18.71 8.00
CA LYS A 239 -17.02 19.83 8.94
C LYS A 239 -15.77 20.17 9.75
N ALA A 240 -15.00 19.17 10.17
CA ALA A 240 -13.71 19.38 10.82
C ALA A 240 -12.71 20.03 9.85
N PHE A 241 -12.65 19.54 8.61
CA PHE A 241 -11.82 20.10 7.55
C PHE A 241 -12.18 21.55 7.24
N LEU A 242 -13.47 21.85 7.03
CA LEU A 242 -13.99 23.20 6.77
C LEU A 242 -13.78 24.14 7.96
N ARG A 243 -13.78 23.62 9.19
CA ARG A 243 -13.42 24.37 10.41
C ARG A 243 -11.91 24.50 10.62
N LYS A 244 -11.09 23.95 9.73
CA LYS A 244 -9.62 23.89 9.84
C LYS A 244 -9.12 23.13 11.07
N ASP A 245 -9.95 22.25 11.64
CA ASP A 245 -9.52 21.28 12.64
C ASP A 245 -8.87 20.07 11.95
N TYR A 246 -7.68 20.34 11.40
CA TYR A 246 -6.96 19.38 10.57
C TYR A 246 -6.59 18.11 11.34
N LYS A 247 -6.40 18.18 12.66
CA LYS A 247 -6.04 17.03 13.50
C LYS A 247 -7.17 16.00 13.49
N THR A 248 -8.37 16.48 13.76
CA THR A 248 -9.58 15.65 13.73
C THR A 248 -9.88 15.18 12.30
N ALA A 249 -9.75 16.05 11.30
CA ALA A 249 -9.96 15.70 9.90
C ALA A 249 -9.01 14.57 9.43
N ALA A 250 -7.70 14.68 9.68
CA ALA A 250 -6.71 13.69 9.26
C ALA A 250 -6.98 12.30 9.86
N ALA A 251 -7.40 12.24 11.13
CA ALA A 251 -7.77 10.99 11.78
C ALA A 251 -9.03 10.36 11.16
N LEU A 252 -10.07 11.17 10.90
CA LEU A 252 -11.33 10.70 10.31
C LEU A 252 -11.14 10.24 8.86
N TYR A 253 -10.42 10.99 8.02
CA TYR A 253 -10.12 10.58 6.64
C TYR A 253 -9.18 9.36 6.57
N SER A 254 -8.32 9.14 7.57
CA SER A 254 -7.55 7.90 7.63
C SER A 254 -8.45 6.67 7.80
N GLY A 255 -9.52 6.79 8.59
CA GLY A 255 -10.53 5.75 8.68
C GLY A 255 -11.31 5.55 7.38
N LEU A 256 -11.65 6.63 6.67
CA LEU A 256 -12.38 6.56 5.39
C LEU A 256 -11.54 5.89 4.28
N LEU A 257 -10.24 6.17 4.22
CA LEU A 257 -9.33 5.57 3.23
C LEU A 257 -9.03 4.09 3.46
N ASN A 258 -9.43 3.51 4.60
CA ASN A 258 -9.38 2.07 4.78
C ASN A 258 -10.47 1.34 3.97
N PHE A 259 -11.57 2.02 3.63
CA PHE A 259 -12.67 1.48 2.84
C PHE A 259 -12.43 1.67 1.33
N ASP A 260 -11.88 2.81 0.95
CA ASP A 260 -11.42 3.08 -0.40
C ASP A 260 -10.06 3.80 -0.34
N ALA A 261 -8.98 3.03 -0.48
CA ALA A 261 -7.63 3.57 -0.45
C ALA A 261 -7.32 4.45 -1.67
N SER A 262 -8.13 4.36 -2.73
CA SER A 262 -8.04 5.15 -3.96
C SER A 262 -8.93 6.39 -3.96
N ASP A 263 -9.83 6.58 -2.98
CA ASP A 263 -10.73 7.73 -2.93
C ASP A 263 -9.93 9.04 -3.02
N ALA A 264 -10.11 9.74 -4.13
CA ALA A 264 -9.32 10.90 -4.44
C ALA A 264 -9.62 12.10 -3.54
N ILE A 265 -10.88 12.29 -3.14
CA ILE A 265 -11.29 13.39 -2.26
C ILE A 265 -10.79 13.14 -0.84
N ALA A 266 -10.93 11.92 -0.34
CA ALA A 266 -10.42 11.55 0.99
C ALA A 266 -8.88 11.63 1.04
N ASN A 267 -8.19 11.18 -0.02
CA ASN A 267 -6.74 11.32 -0.14
C ASN A 267 -6.32 12.79 -0.17
N TYR A 268 -7.02 13.63 -0.93
CA TYR A 268 -6.74 15.07 -0.98
C TYR A 268 -6.98 15.75 0.36
N ARG A 269 -8.14 15.54 0.99
CA ARG A 269 -8.50 16.14 2.29
C ARG A 269 -7.55 15.69 3.40
N LYS A 270 -7.15 14.41 3.41
CA LYS A 270 -6.11 13.90 4.31
C LYS A 270 -4.76 14.53 4.02
N GLY A 271 -4.35 14.59 2.75
CA GLY A 271 -3.10 15.20 2.32
C GLY A 271 -2.98 16.66 2.77
N VAL A 272 -4.01 17.47 2.55
CA VAL A 272 -4.07 18.87 3.01
C VAL A 272 -4.06 18.97 4.54
N SER A 273 -4.80 18.09 5.23
CA SER A 273 -4.79 18.06 6.70
C SER A 273 -3.40 17.75 7.25
N ILE A 274 -2.73 16.73 6.70
CA ILE A 274 -1.34 16.38 7.05
C ILE A 274 -0.40 17.53 6.71
N TYR A 275 -0.57 18.19 5.57
CA TYR A 275 0.22 19.37 5.19
C TYR A 275 0.11 20.48 6.25
N HIS A 276 -1.05 20.72 6.84
CA HIS A 276 -1.20 21.74 7.88
C HIS A 276 -0.74 21.29 9.28
N LEU A 277 -0.84 19.99 9.59
CA LEU A 277 -0.42 19.43 10.88
C LEU A 277 1.08 19.19 11.00
N GLU A 278 1.64 18.56 9.97
CA GLU A 278 3.02 18.10 9.98
C GLU A 278 3.94 19.24 9.55
N LYS A 279 5.04 19.42 10.29
CA LYS A 279 6.08 20.38 9.90
C LYS A 279 6.92 19.84 8.76
N ASN A 280 7.12 18.51 8.72
CA ASN A 280 7.61 17.84 7.54
C ASN A 280 6.46 17.66 6.52
N LYS A 281 6.39 18.57 5.55
CA LYS A 281 5.36 18.57 4.51
C LYS A 281 5.40 17.33 3.61
N LEU A 282 6.51 16.59 3.56
CA LEU A 282 6.65 15.38 2.75
C LEU A 282 5.66 14.29 3.13
N LYS A 283 5.24 14.23 4.40
CA LYS A 283 4.25 13.24 4.86
C LYS A 283 2.90 13.37 4.13
N ALA A 284 2.59 14.53 3.57
CA ALA A 284 1.40 14.76 2.77
C ALA A 284 1.54 14.23 1.32
N LEU A 285 2.78 14.14 0.81
CA LEU A 285 3.08 13.82 -0.58
C LEU A 285 2.40 12.54 -1.11
N PRO A 286 2.48 11.37 -0.45
CA PRO A 286 1.88 10.14 -0.99
C PRO A 286 0.36 10.23 -1.15
N TYR A 287 -0.32 11.02 -0.32
CA TYR A 287 -1.76 11.23 -0.39
C TYR A 287 -2.14 12.23 -1.49
N LEU A 288 -1.40 13.34 -1.59
CA LEU A 288 -1.62 14.35 -2.63
C LEU A 288 -1.36 13.79 -4.03
N GLN A 289 -0.33 12.95 -4.21
CA GLN A 289 -0.03 12.29 -5.49
C GLN A 289 -1.09 11.26 -5.90
N LYS A 290 -1.70 10.56 -4.93
CA LYS A 290 -2.83 9.66 -5.20
C LYS A 290 -4.04 10.46 -5.66
N ALA A 291 -4.34 11.56 -4.98
CA ALA A 291 -5.49 12.39 -5.30
C ALA A 291 -5.38 13.10 -6.65
N GLU A 292 -4.19 13.56 -7.05
CA GLU A 292 -3.96 14.28 -8.32
C GLU A 292 -4.44 13.53 -9.57
N LYS A 293 -4.42 12.20 -9.53
CA LYS A 293 -4.72 11.34 -10.69
C LYS A 293 -6.17 11.42 -11.17
N GLU A 294 -7.08 11.82 -10.29
CA GLU A 294 -8.51 11.83 -10.56
C GLU A 294 -9.05 13.23 -10.87
N ALA A 295 -9.90 13.33 -11.90
CA ALA A 295 -10.44 14.61 -12.36
C ALA A 295 -11.38 15.30 -11.36
N ILE A 296 -11.93 14.55 -10.40
CA ILE A 296 -12.84 15.06 -9.35
C ILE A 296 -12.09 15.87 -8.27
N THR A 297 -10.77 15.72 -8.19
CA THR A 297 -9.95 16.35 -7.14
C THR A 297 -9.90 17.87 -7.30
N PRO A 298 -10.07 18.64 -6.20
CA PRO A 298 -9.92 20.09 -6.21
C PRO A 298 -8.55 20.52 -6.76
N TYR A 299 -8.54 21.51 -7.66
CA TYR A 299 -7.33 21.92 -8.36
C TYR A 299 -6.26 22.57 -7.46
N ASP A 300 -6.62 23.00 -6.26
CA ASP A 300 -5.65 23.49 -5.27
C ASP A 300 -4.75 22.38 -4.71
N VAL A 301 -5.02 21.10 -5.00
CA VAL A 301 -4.06 20.00 -4.81
C VAL A 301 -2.69 20.32 -5.43
N PHE A 302 -2.68 20.99 -6.60
CA PHE A 302 -1.46 21.39 -7.30
C PHE A 302 -0.69 22.49 -6.55
N TYR A 303 -1.37 23.36 -5.81
CA TYR A 303 -0.69 24.32 -4.92
C TYR A 303 0.00 23.61 -3.76
N TYR A 304 -0.68 22.66 -3.11
CA TYR A 304 -0.10 21.89 -2.00
C TYR A 304 1.05 20.98 -2.45
N LEU A 305 0.94 20.36 -3.62
CA LEU A 305 2.04 19.62 -4.24
C LEU A 305 3.23 20.54 -4.54
N GLY A 306 2.97 21.70 -5.16
CA GLY A 306 4.00 22.70 -5.46
C GLY A 306 4.76 23.16 -4.21
N MET A 307 4.04 23.50 -3.15
CA MET A 307 4.65 23.89 -1.87
C MET A 307 5.43 22.74 -1.21
N THR A 308 4.92 21.52 -1.30
CA THR A 308 5.58 20.33 -0.74
C THR A 308 6.89 20.06 -1.48
N TYR A 309 6.88 20.03 -2.81
CA TYR A 309 8.09 19.88 -3.62
C TYR A 309 9.09 21.03 -3.42
N HIS A 310 8.61 22.27 -3.37
CA HIS A 310 9.45 23.45 -3.14
C HIS A 310 10.17 23.37 -1.79
N SER A 311 9.47 22.99 -0.72
CA SER A 311 10.04 22.85 0.63
C SER A 311 11.15 21.78 0.73
N TRP A 312 11.25 20.93 -0.29
CA TRP A 312 12.25 19.87 -0.45
C TRP A 312 13.25 20.14 -1.58
N ALA A 313 13.28 21.35 -2.13
CA ALA A 313 14.14 21.76 -3.25
C ALA A 313 13.95 20.95 -4.54
N ASP A 314 12.82 20.24 -4.72
CA ASP A 314 12.42 19.65 -6.02
C ASP A 314 11.74 20.73 -6.87
N PHE A 315 12.53 21.74 -7.26
CA PHE A 315 12.05 22.95 -7.92
C PHE A 315 11.41 22.68 -9.28
N SER A 316 11.83 21.61 -9.98
CA SER A 316 11.25 21.22 -11.27
C SER A 316 9.81 20.73 -11.12
N LYS A 317 9.54 19.81 -10.19
CA LYS A 317 8.16 19.37 -9.93
C LYS A 317 7.33 20.47 -9.27
N ALA A 318 7.94 21.28 -8.41
CA ALA A 318 7.26 22.42 -7.81
C ALA A 318 6.76 23.42 -8.86
N GLU A 319 7.62 23.82 -9.80
CA GLU A 319 7.27 24.68 -10.92
C GLU A 319 6.16 24.08 -11.78
N GLN A 320 6.25 22.79 -12.10
CA GLN A 320 5.22 22.10 -12.87
C GLN A 320 3.85 22.14 -12.17
N ALA A 321 3.83 21.86 -10.86
CA ALA A 321 2.62 21.90 -10.06
C ALA A 321 2.05 23.32 -9.95
N PHE A 322 2.89 24.35 -9.71
CA PHE A 322 2.44 25.74 -9.65
C PHE A 322 1.93 26.26 -10.99
N ASN A 323 2.56 25.89 -12.11
CA ASN A 323 2.03 26.21 -13.44
C ASN A 323 0.67 25.55 -13.68
N THR A 324 0.52 24.28 -13.28
CA THR A 324 -0.76 23.58 -13.38
C THR A 324 -1.84 24.27 -12.54
N PHE A 325 -1.53 24.67 -11.30
CA PHE A 325 -2.42 25.46 -10.47
C PHE A 325 -2.79 26.79 -11.14
N LYS A 326 -1.80 27.53 -11.66
CA LYS A 326 -2.00 28.83 -12.34
C LYS A 326 -2.93 28.74 -13.54
N THR A 327 -2.90 27.64 -14.30
CA THR A 327 -3.81 27.44 -15.44
C THR A 327 -5.27 27.21 -15.03
N LYS A 328 -5.52 26.72 -13.81
CA LYS A 328 -6.84 26.36 -13.31
C LYS A 328 -7.44 27.41 -12.37
N ALA A 329 -6.60 28.17 -11.66
CA ALA A 329 -7.02 29.14 -10.65
C ALA A 329 -7.46 30.49 -11.27
N LYS A 330 -8.31 31.24 -10.55
CA LYS A 330 -8.69 32.60 -10.95
C LYS A 330 -7.50 33.57 -10.78
N PRO A 331 -7.43 34.67 -11.55
CA PRO A 331 -6.36 35.66 -11.42
C PRO A 331 -6.17 36.19 -9.99
N ALA A 332 -7.27 36.42 -9.26
CA ALA A 332 -7.22 36.86 -7.86
C ALA A 332 -6.61 35.81 -6.92
N GLU A 333 -6.81 34.51 -7.19
CA GLU A 333 -6.20 33.43 -6.39
C GLU A 333 -4.71 33.32 -6.71
N VAL A 334 -4.33 33.43 -7.98
CA VAL A 334 -2.92 33.46 -8.42
C VAL A 334 -2.16 34.60 -7.74
N GLU A 335 -2.79 35.77 -7.61
CA GLU A 335 -2.24 36.93 -6.88
C GLU A 335 -2.20 36.69 -5.36
N THR A 336 -3.29 36.20 -4.77
CA THR A 336 -3.41 35.93 -3.33
C THR A 336 -2.36 34.93 -2.84
N PHE A 337 -2.20 33.82 -3.56
CA PHE A 337 -1.19 32.80 -3.26
C PHE A 337 0.21 33.14 -3.80
N LYS A 338 0.36 34.30 -4.45
CA LYS A 338 1.62 34.77 -5.04
C LYS A 338 2.29 33.74 -5.95
N ILE A 339 1.50 33.01 -6.74
CA ILE A 339 1.98 31.86 -7.54
C ILE A 339 3.09 32.23 -8.51
N ASN A 340 3.00 33.42 -9.13
CA ASN A 340 4.07 33.90 -10.02
C ASN A 340 5.41 34.04 -9.29
N ARG A 341 5.39 34.49 -8.04
CA ARG A 341 6.59 34.61 -7.21
C ARG A 341 7.12 33.24 -6.81
N LEU A 342 6.24 32.28 -6.48
CA LEU A 342 6.64 30.90 -6.19
C LEU A 342 7.26 30.20 -7.41
N ILE A 343 6.76 30.46 -8.62
CA ILE A 343 7.38 29.97 -9.87
C ILE A 343 8.77 30.60 -10.06
N GLU A 344 8.91 31.90 -9.81
CA GLU A 344 10.20 32.59 -9.85
C GLU A 344 11.20 31.96 -8.86
N TYR A 345 10.79 31.64 -7.63
CA TYR A 345 11.61 30.93 -6.66
C TYR A 345 12.07 29.57 -7.18
N CYS A 346 11.19 28.82 -7.85
CA CYS A 346 11.57 27.56 -8.49
C CYS A 346 12.61 27.76 -9.60
N ILE A 347 12.46 28.80 -10.42
CA ILE A 347 13.41 29.12 -11.49
C ILE A 347 14.78 29.47 -10.91
N ASN A 348 14.82 30.33 -9.89
CA ASN A 348 16.04 30.71 -9.19
C ASN A 348 16.69 29.49 -8.52
N GLY A 349 15.89 28.66 -7.84
CA GLY A 349 16.35 27.44 -7.18
C GLY A 349 16.97 26.44 -8.15
N LYS A 350 16.37 26.22 -9.32
CA LYS A 350 16.95 25.38 -10.38
C LYS A 350 18.30 25.88 -10.87
N GLN A 351 18.54 27.18 -10.88
CA GLN A 351 19.84 27.76 -11.27
C GLN A 351 20.85 27.62 -10.12
N LEU A 352 20.45 27.97 -8.90
CA LEU A 352 21.33 28.00 -7.74
C LEU A 352 21.71 26.61 -7.22
N ILE A 353 20.96 25.56 -7.55
CA ILE A 353 21.30 24.19 -7.16
C ILE A 353 22.32 23.52 -8.10
N GLN A 354 22.62 24.11 -9.27
CA GLN A 354 23.56 23.54 -10.25
C GLN A 354 25.01 23.54 -9.75
N GLU A 355 25.36 24.48 -8.88
CA GLU A 355 26.63 24.55 -8.18
C GLU A 355 26.33 24.77 -6.70
N GLN A 356 26.96 24.01 -5.81
CA GLN A 356 26.66 24.08 -4.38
C GLN A 356 27.88 24.55 -3.59
N TYR A 357 27.65 25.37 -2.57
CA TYR A 357 28.68 25.81 -1.62
C TYR A 357 29.02 24.70 -0.63
N ASP A 358 30.31 24.46 -0.40
CA ASP A 358 30.80 23.45 0.55
C ASP A 358 30.62 23.97 1.98
N MET A 359 29.41 23.75 2.53
CA MET A 359 29.01 24.18 3.87
C MET A 359 29.07 23.01 4.85
N SER A 360 29.83 23.19 5.94
CA SER A 360 29.91 22.25 7.05
C SER A 360 29.42 22.90 8.33
N ILE A 361 28.39 22.33 8.97
CA ILE A 361 27.87 22.75 10.26
C ILE A 361 28.75 22.18 11.38
N ILE A 362 29.32 23.08 12.17
CA ILE A 362 30.10 22.79 13.37
C ILE A 362 29.16 22.60 14.57
N ASN A 363 28.13 23.45 14.69
CA ASN A 363 27.17 23.40 15.80
C ASN A 363 25.82 23.99 15.40
N LYS A 364 24.73 23.49 16.00
CA LYS A 364 23.37 24.02 15.82
C LYS A 364 22.68 24.14 17.19
N SER A 365 22.19 25.34 17.52
CA SER A 365 21.49 25.60 18.78
C SER A 365 20.19 26.37 18.54
N SER A 366 19.13 26.07 19.30
CA SER A 366 17.88 26.85 19.24
C SER A 366 18.14 28.31 19.61
N ILE A 367 17.50 29.25 18.92
CA ILE A 367 17.61 30.70 19.18
C ILE A 367 16.24 31.39 19.15
N ASP A 368 16.01 32.30 20.10
CA ASP A 368 14.86 33.20 20.15
C ASP A 368 15.18 34.48 19.36
N ILE A 369 14.55 34.61 18.19
CA ILE A 369 14.72 35.77 17.31
C ILE A 369 14.27 37.10 17.94
N GLN A 370 13.50 37.08 19.03
CA GLN A 370 13.12 38.30 19.75
C GLN A 370 14.24 38.81 20.67
N LYS A 371 15.29 38.01 20.89
CA LYS A 371 16.41 38.26 21.79
C LYS A 371 17.78 38.10 21.12
N LEU A 372 17.87 38.26 19.79
CA LEU A 372 19.10 38.04 19.02
C LEU A 372 20.34 38.70 19.63
N ALA A 373 20.26 39.97 20.02
CA ALA A 373 21.40 40.70 20.59
C ALA A 373 21.94 40.09 21.90
N LYS A 374 21.15 39.27 22.61
CA LYS A 374 21.58 38.56 23.83
C LYS A 374 22.04 37.13 23.55
N GLU A 375 21.49 36.49 22.53
CA GLU A 375 21.73 35.07 22.26
C GLU A 375 22.86 34.83 21.24
N LEU A 376 23.21 35.83 20.43
CA LEU A 376 24.35 35.74 19.52
C LEU A 376 25.70 35.77 20.28
N PRO A 377 26.73 35.04 19.79
CA PRO A 377 28.04 35.00 20.45
C PRO A 377 28.65 36.39 20.62
N THR A 378 28.95 36.75 21.88
CA THR A 378 29.48 38.08 22.24
C THR A 378 30.77 38.46 21.49
N GLN A 379 31.56 37.49 21.06
CA GLN A 379 32.78 37.72 20.26
C GLN A 379 32.50 38.23 18.85
N LEU A 380 31.35 37.86 18.25
CA LEU A 380 30.95 38.30 16.90
C LEU A 380 30.26 39.66 16.94
N ILE A 381 29.44 39.86 17.97
CA ILE A 381 28.61 41.05 18.07
C ILE A 381 29.25 42.14 18.91
N SER A 382 30.13 41.85 19.87
CA SER A 382 30.92 42.77 20.73
C SER A 382 30.34 44.18 20.90
N GLU A 383 29.08 44.31 21.29
CA GLU A 383 28.38 45.61 21.40
C GLU A 383 28.29 46.42 20.09
N LYS A 384 28.00 45.76 18.97
CA LYS A 384 27.81 46.36 17.65
C LYS A 384 26.46 46.02 17.05
N PHE A 385 25.88 44.88 17.43
CA PHE A 385 24.56 44.47 17.02
C PHE A 385 23.54 44.78 18.12
N PHE A 386 22.52 45.58 17.79
CA PHE A 386 21.54 46.04 18.76
C PHE A 386 20.13 46.08 18.20
N GLU A 387 19.15 46.00 19.11
CA GLU A 387 17.79 46.44 18.81
C GLU A 387 17.80 47.96 18.58
N LYS A 388 17.07 48.39 17.57
CA LYS A 388 17.01 49.78 17.12
C LYS A 388 16.54 50.70 18.24
N THR A 389 17.32 51.73 18.55
CA THR A 389 16.99 52.69 19.62
C THR A 389 16.08 53.80 19.13
N SER A 390 15.42 54.50 20.06
CA SER A 390 14.46 55.58 19.77
C SER A 390 14.99 56.67 18.84
N PHE A 391 16.30 56.92 18.83
CA PHE A 391 16.92 57.87 17.92
C PHE A 391 16.83 57.44 16.44
N PHE A 392 16.92 56.14 16.16
CA PHE A 392 16.97 55.61 14.80
C PHE A 392 15.59 55.23 14.24
N ILE A 393 14.59 55.07 15.11
CA ILE A 393 13.22 54.67 14.75
C ILE A 393 12.55 55.75 13.88
N SER A 394 12.13 55.37 12.67
CA SER A 394 11.31 56.24 11.81
C SER A 394 9.84 56.30 12.29
N PRO A 395 9.05 57.28 11.85
CA PRO A 395 7.62 57.32 12.15
C PRO A 395 6.87 56.05 11.70
N ILE A 396 7.27 55.46 10.58
CA ILE A 396 6.68 54.22 10.07
C ILE A 396 7.13 53.04 10.93
N ASP A 397 8.41 52.96 11.29
CA ASP A 397 8.93 51.91 12.17
C ASP A 397 8.15 51.89 13.51
N ALA A 398 7.93 53.07 14.10
CA ALA A 398 7.13 53.22 15.33
C ALA A 398 5.68 52.75 15.17
N LYS A 399 5.08 52.96 13.99
CA LYS A 399 3.73 52.52 13.65
C LYS A 399 3.65 50.99 13.50
N LYS A 400 4.67 50.37 12.92
CA LYS A 400 4.76 48.91 12.69
C LYS A 400 4.95 48.14 13.99
N LYS A 401 5.57 48.75 15.02
CA LYS A 401 5.83 48.14 16.33
C LYS A 401 6.61 46.82 16.24
N GLU A 402 7.43 46.68 15.21
CA GLU A 402 8.32 45.53 15.00
C GLU A 402 9.69 45.80 15.64
N LYS A 403 10.34 44.76 16.17
CA LYS A 403 11.74 44.85 16.57
C LYS A 403 12.62 44.90 15.33
N LEU A 404 13.33 46.01 15.17
CA LEU A 404 14.28 46.20 14.08
C LEU A 404 15.70 46.16 14.60
N TRP A 405 16.62 45.76 13.73
CA TRP A 405 18.01 45.52 14.09
C TRP A 405 18.93 46.56 13.44
N MET A 406 20.00 46.88 14.15
CA MET A 406 21.06 47.76 13.68
C MET A 406 22.44 47.18 14.01
N PHE A 407 23.39 47.41 13.11
CA PHE A 407 24.76 46.94 13.18
C PHE A 407 25.73 48.11 13.00
N LYS A 408 26.59 48.33 14.00
CA LYS A 408 27.64 49.33 14.00
C LYS A 408 28.93 48.76 13.41
N THR A 409 29.45 49.39 12.37
CA THR A 409 30.72 49.00 11.72
C THR A 409 31.93 49.64 12.42
N GLU A 410 33.13 49.11 12.17
CA GLU A 410 34.39 49.70 12.64
C GLU A 410 34.69 51.07 11.99
N GLN A 411 34.11 51.30 10.83
CA GLN A 411 34.22 52.54 10.06
C GLN A 411 33.30 53.65 10.61
N ASN A 412 32.70 53.42 11.78
CA ASN A 412 31.70 54.28 12.38
C ASN A 412 30.48 54.53 11.48
N GLU A 413 30.06 53.50 10.74
CA GLU A 413 28.77 53.46 10.07
C GLU A 413 27.77 52.70 10.95
N MET A 414 26.50 53.08 10.89
CA MET A 414 25.39 52.35 11.49
C MET A 414 24.50 51.87 10.36
N ILE A 415 24.54 50.57 10.07
CA ILE A 415 23.60 49.96 9.13
C ILE A 415 22.37 49.53 9.90
N GLN A 416 21.20 49.91 9.44
CA GLN A 416 19.94 49.66 10.12
C GLN A 416 18.84 49.26 9.14
N THR A 417 17.95 48.39 9.61
CA THR A 417 16.72 48.04 8.90
C THR A 417 15.63 49.07 9.22
N SER A 418 14.86 49.49 8.22
CA SER A 418 13.75 50.44 8.39
C SER A 418 12.75 50.33 7.25
N TYR A 419 11.50 50.69 7.50
CA TYR A 419 10.50 50.97 6.45
C TYR A 419 10.70 52.35 5.80
N GLY A 420 11.71 53.09 6.23
CA GLY A 420 11.97 54.46 5.79
C GLY A 420 10.95 55.46 6.32
N LEU A 421 10.91 56.65 5.72
CA LEU A 421 9.99 57.72 6.10
C LEU A 421 8.63 57.63 5.38
N GLU A 422 8.59 56.99 4.21
CA GLU A 422 7.44 57.02 3.29
C GLU A 422 6.90 55.63 2.92
N GLU A 423 7.44 54.53 3.48
CA GLU A 423 7.00 53.14 3.23
C GLU A 423 6.81 52.79 1.74
N LYS A 424 7.81 53.11 0.91
CA LYS A 424 7.75 52.85 -0.55
C LYS A 424 7.82 51.36 -0.89
N ASN A 425 8.62 50.62 -0.13
CA ASN A 425 8.89 49.20 -0.29
C ASN A 425 8.59 48.47 1.03
N GLY A 426 9.01 47.21 1.11
CA GLY A 426 9.15 46.49 2.37
C GLY A 426 10.22 47.09 3.29
N LYS A 427 10.85 46.23 4.10
CA LYS A 427 12.01 46.63 4.91
C LYS A 427 13.19 46.91 3.99
N ASP A 428 13.87 48.03 4.23
CA ASP A 428 15.02 48.48 3.47
C ASP A 428 16.24 48.62 4.40
N LEU A 429 17.44 48.55 3.83
CA LEU A 429 18.67 48.87 4.56
C LEU A 429 19.09 50.33 4.36
N PHE A 430 19.42 50.97 5.48
CA PHE A 430 19.90 52.36 5.54
C PHE A 430 21.22 52.43 6.30
N VAL A 431 22.02 53.45 5.99
CA VAL A 431 23.29 53.74 6.66
C VAL A 431 23.28 55.15 7.27
N ASN A 432 23.79 55.28 8.49
CA ASN A 432 24.12 56.55 9.12
C ASN A 432 25.62 56.59 9.36
N VAL A 433 26.25 57.74 9.17
CA VAL A 433 27.68 57.93 9.42
C VAL A 433 27.85 58.74 10.70
N LEU A 434 28.76 58.31 11.58
CA LEU A 434 29.09 59.06 12.79
C LEU A 434 29.81 60.36 12.42
N MET A 435 29.30 61.49 12.89
CA MET A 435 29.86 62.82 12.62
C MET A 435 30.79 63.33 13.74
N GLY A 436 31.03 62.50 14.77
CA GLY A 436 31.91 62.79 15.92
C GLY A 436 31.16 62.81 17.27
N GLY A 437 31.82 62.34 18.33
CA GLY A 437 31.17 62.10 19.64
C GLY A 437 30.06 61.06 19.51
N ASP A 438 28.89 61.32 20.10
CA ASP A 438 27.69 60.46 20.00
C ASP A 438 26.70 60.92 18.90
N LYS A 439 27.13 61.76 17.95
CA LYS A 439 26.25 62.36 16.93
C LYS A 439 26.29 61.60 15.60
N TRP A 440 25.14 61.09 15.17
CA TRP A 440 24.95 60.38 13.91
C TRP A 440 24.29 61.27 12.85
N GLY A 441 24.71 61.13 11.60
CA GLY A 441 24.06 61.76 10.44
C GLY A 441 22.66 61.20 10.15
N LEU A 442 21.94 61.83 9.21
CA LEU A 442 20.65 61.32 8.73
C LEU A 442 20.81 59.98 7.98
N PRO A 443 19.81 59.08 8.05
CA PRO A 443 19.87 57.80 7.35
C PRO A 443 19.85 58.01 5.83
N LYS A 444 20.74 57.31 5.13
CA LYS A 444 20.78 57.22 3.67
C LYS A 444 20.46 55.80 3.24
N SER A 445 19.65 55.63 2.19
CA SER A 445 19.42 54.30 1.62
C SER A 445 20.72 53.72 1.07
N LEU A 446 20.89 52.40 1.16
CA LEU A 446 21.99 51.68 0.52
C LEU A 446 21.86 51.59 -1.02
N GLY A 447 20.79 52.13 -1.60
CA GLY A 447 20.57 52.23 -3.04
C GLY A 447 19.78 51.06 -3.60
N SER A 448 19.26 51.24 -4.82
CA SER A 448 18.40 50.25 -5.51
C SER A 448 19.13 49.00 -6.00
N SER A 449 20.47 48.96 -5.89
CA SER A 449 21.22 47.73 -6.10
C SER A 449 21.08 46.77 -4.92
N VAL A 450 20.98 47.29 -3.70
CA VAL A 450 20.83 46.50 -2.47
C VAL A 450 19.35 46.35 -2.10
N ASN A 451 18.63 47.48 -2.03
CA ASN A 451 17.22 47.51 -1.66
C ASN A 451 16.33 47.18 -2.86
N THR A 452 15.35 46.31 -2.65
CA THR A 452 14.37 45.88 -3.64
C THR A 452 12.97 46.34 -3.23
N PRO A 453 11.93 46.09 -4.05
CA PRO A 453 10.55 46.28 -3.60
C PRO A 453 10.12 45.36 -2.43
N PHE A 454 10.94 44.37 -2.07
CA PHE A 454 10.68 43.38 -1.03
C PHE A 454 11.45 43.73 0.26
N ASP A 455 11.55 42.78 1.19
CA ASP A 455 12.24 43.01 2.46
C ASP A 455 13.74 42.67 2.37
N GLU A 456 14.59 43.61 2.76
CA GLU A 456 16.00 43.47 3.12
C GLU A 456 16.23 43.71 4.63
N ASN A 457 16.99 42.84 5.29
CA ASN A 457 17.16 42.84 6.74
C ASN A 457 18.49 42.17 7.17
N TYR A 458 18.77 42.17 8.47
CA TYR A 458 19.83 41.37 9.11
C TYR A 458 21.23 41.60 8.52
N ALA A 459 21.59 42.86 8.35
CA ALA A 459 22.87 43.26 7.79
C ALA A 459 24.05 43.04 8.76
N TYR A 460 25.17 42.59 8.20
CA TYR A 460 26.46 42.47 8.85
C TYR A 460 27.56 42.98 7.90
N VAL A 461 28.51 43.75 8.43
CA VAL A 461 29.65 44.24 7.66
C VAL A 461 30.94 43.74 8.28
N THR A 462 31.84 43.23 7.45
CA THR A 462 33.18 42.76 7.85
C THR A 462 34.02 43.87 8.47
N LEU A 463 35.03 43.52 9.28
CA LEU A 463 35.86 44.49 10.00
C LEU A 463 36.57 45.51 9.09
N ASP A 464 36.93 45.09 7.88
CA ASP A 464 37.55 45.95 6.88
C ASP A 464 36.58 46.94 6.22
N GLY A 465 35.28 46.79 6.49
CA GLY A 465 34.21 47.61 5.95
C GLY A 465 33.88 47.30 4.50
N LYS A 466 34.42 46.25 3.87
CA LYS A 466 34.33 46.06 2.41
C LYS A 466 33.31 45.03 1.96
N THR A 467 32.84 44.18 2.86
CA THR A 467 31.86 43.12 2.54
C THR A 467 30.63 43.28 3.41
N LEU A 468 29.47 43.37 2.76
CA LEU A 468 28.15 43.43 3.38
C LEU A 468 27.44 42.10 3.13
N TYR A 469 27.09 41.40 4.21
CA TYR A 469 26.13 40.31 4.20
C TYR A 469 24.79 40.82 4.66
N PHE A 470 23.70 40.44 3.99
CA PHE A 470 22.34 40.78 4.40
C PHE A 470 21.36 39.72 3.92
N ALA A 471 20.15 39.72 4.47
CA ALA A 471 19.10 38.82 4.04
C ALA A 471 18.06 39.57 3.20
N SER A 472 17.52 38.95 2.15
CA SER A 472 16.48 39.53 1.30
C SER A 472 15.42 38.49 0.90
N THR A 473 14.17 38.92 0.85
CA THR A 473 13.04 38.19 0.20
C THR A 473 12.85 38.61 -1.27
N GLY A 474 13.70 39.52 -1.74
CA GLY A 474 13.79 40.04 -3.10
C GLY A 474 14.85 39.32 -3.94
N HIS A 475 15.44 40.05 -4.88
CA HIS A 475 16.50 39.54 -5.78
C HIS A 475 16.13 38.18 -6.41
N ASN A 476 17.13 37.33 -6.67
CA ASN A 476 16.95 35.96 -7.12
C ASN A 476 16.84 34.95 -5.95
N THR A 477 16.04 35.27 -4.93
CA THR A 477 15.79 34.36 -3.81
C THR A 477 15.10 33.05 -4.25
N ILE A 478 15.33 31.97 -3.51
CA ILE A 478 14.76 30.63 -3.70
C ILE A 478 13.63 30.32 -2.72
N GLY A 479 13.29 31.24 -1.84
CA GLY A 479 12.26 31.09 -0.81
C GLY A 479 12.61 31.90 0.44
N GLY A 480 11.59 32.27 1.23
CA GLY A 480 11.81 33.00 2.48
C GLY A 480 12.75 34.19 2.36
N TYR A 481 13.51 34.46 3.42
CA TYR A 481 14.74 35.24 3.38
C TYR A 481 15.91 34.40 2.89
N ASP A 482 16.70 34.93 1.95
CA ASP A 482 17.98 34.39 1.54
C ASP A 482 19.12 35.35 1.89
N ILE A 483 20.30 34.80 2.16
CA ILE A 483 21.54 35.54 2.42
C ILE A 483 22.18 35.96 1.09
N PHE A 484 22.51 37.24 1.00
CA PHE A 484 23.23 37.87 -0.10
C PHE A 484 24.52 38.51 0.39
N VAL A 485 25.51 38.58 -0.50
CA VAL A 485 26.76 39.29 -0.27
C VAL A 485 26.94 40.40 -1.31
N SER A 486 27.37 41.57 -0.86
CA SER A 486 27.78 42.68 -1.70
C SER A 486 29.12 43.23 -1.23
N THR A 487 29.91 43.75 -2.16
CA THR A 487 31.28 44.22 -1.90
C THR A 487 31.49 45.64 -2.40
N ARG A 488 32.45 46.35 -1.81
CA ARG A 488 32.91 47.67 -2.27
C ARG A 488 34.43 47.74 -2.23
N ALA A 489 35.04 48.54 -3.13
CA ALA A 489 36.50 48.64 -3.22
C ALA A 489 37.08 49.40 -2.01
N THR A 490 36.45 50.50 -1.63
CA THR A 490 36.75 51.29 -0.44
C THR A 490 35.49 51.60 0.35
N VAL A 491 35.65 52.05 1.60
CA VAL A 491 34.54 52.36 2.52
C VAL A 491 33.61 53.50 2.02
N ASN A 492 34.04 54.28 1.03
CA ASN A 492 33.25 55.36 0.47
C ASN A 492 32.59 54.99 -0.87
N ASP A 493 32.94 53.83 -1.44
CA ASP A 493 32.39 53.38 -2.71
C ASP A 493 31.01 52.74 -2.50
N ALA A 494 30.20 52.76 -3.57
CA ALA A 494 28.91 52.09 -3.58
C ALA A 494 29.06 50.57 -3.51
N TRP A 495 28.09 49.92 -2.88
CA TRP A 495 27.95 48.47 -2.84
C TRP A 495 27.71 47.91 -4.25
N SER A 496 28.38 46.81 -4.57
CA SER A 496 28.21 46.07 -5.83
C SER A 496 26.84 45.39 -5.90
N VAL A 497 26.48 44.87 -7.07
CA VAL A 497 25.24 44.08 -7.24
C VAL A 497 25.31 42.86 -6.31
N PRO A 498 24.32 42.67 -5.41
CA PRO A 498 24.33 41.55 -4.48
C PRO A 498 24.35 40.21 -5.19
N LYS A 499 25.20 39.30 -4.69
CA LYS A 499 25.24 37.90 -5.12
C LYS A 499 24.56 37.03 -4.07
N ASN A 500 23.61 36.21 -4.50
CA ASN A 500 23.00 35.18 -3.65
C ASN A 500 24.09 34.19 -3.20
N MET A 501 24.13 33.88 -1.90
CA MET A 501 25.13 32.96 -1.32
C MET A 501 24.91 31.49 -1.71
N GLY A 502 23.86 31.18 -2.46
CA GLY A 502 23.62 29.88 -3.08
C GLY A 502 23.21 28.79 -2.11
N TYR A 503 22.85 27.63 -2.66
CA TYR A 503 22.51 26.45 -1.89
C TYR A 503 23.80 25.73 -1.43
N PRO A 504 23.88 25.16 -0.19
CA PRO A 504 22.84 25.06 0.83
C PRO A 504 22.89 26.15 1.90
N ILE A 505 23.65 27.24 1.71
CA ILE A 505 23.64 28.38 2.65
C ILE A 505 22.23 28.98 2.70
N ASN A 506 21.64 29.14 1.52
CA ASN A 506 20.25 29.48 1.32
C ASN A 506 19.41 28.23 1.06
N SER A 507 18.13 28.28 1.42
CA SER A 507 17.17 27.18 1.32
C SER A 507 15.77 27.70 0.99
N PRO A 508 14.80 26.82 0.73
CA PRO A 508 13.39 27.22 0.56
C PRO A 508 12.74 27.91 1.78
N TYR A 509 13.48 28.07 2.89
CA TYR A 509 13.04 28.60 4.18
C TYR A 509 13.76 29.93 4.48
N ASP A 510 13.60 30.49 5.67
CA ASP A 510 14.31 31.71 6.04
C ASP A 510 15.74 31.38 6.50
N ASP A 511 16.70 31.99 5.83
CA ASP A 511 18.13 31.99 6.12
C ASP A 511 18.64 33.43 6.19
N PHE A 512 19.23 33.82 7.32
CA PHE A 512 19.63 35.20 7.55
C PHE A 512 20.74 35.34 8.58
N MET A 513 21.20 36.57 8.81
CA MET A 513 22.23 36.91 9.81
C MET A 513 23.55 36.17 9.60
N PHE A 514 24.11 36.22 8.38
CA PHE A 514 25.41 35.62 8.10
C PHE A 514 26.55 36.47 8.67
N MET A 515 27.34 35.89 9.58
CA MET A 515 28.42 36.57 10.30
C MET A 515 29.68 35.71 10.29
N PRO A 516 30.72 36.05 9.50
CA PRO A 516 32.03 35.42 9.61
C PRO A 516 32.68 35.68 10.97
N SER A 517 33.50 34.74 11.42
CA SER A 517 34.35 34.87 12.60
C SER A 517 35.53 35.81 12.33
N LEU A 518 36.18 36.30 13.40
CA LEU A 518 37.28 37.26 13.30
C LEU A 518 38.52 36.73 12.55
N ASN A 519 38.68 35.40 12.48
CA ASN A 519 39.75 34.73 11.73
C ASN A 519 39.33 34.32 10.32
N ASP A 520 38.10 34.63 9.88
CA ASP A 520 37.51 34.23 8.59
C ASP A 520 37.51 32.71 8.31
N GLU A 521 37.73 31.87 9.33
CA GLU A 521 37.72 30.39 9.20
C GLU A 521 36.33 29.79 9.43
N GLU A 522 35.46 30.49 10.17
CA GLU A 522 34.12 30.05 10.57
C GLU A 522 33.09 31.14 10.24
N ALA A 523 31.82 30.77 10.21
CA ALA A 523 30.71 31.72 10.11
C ALA A 523 29.50 31.24 10.90
N TYR A 524 28.56 32.15 11.13
CA TYR A 524 27.31 31.88 11.82
C TYR A 524 26.16 32.38 10.96
N PHE A 525 25.06 31.65 10.90
CA PHE A 525 23.81 32.14 10.33
C PHE A 525 22.61 31.55 11.06
N ILE A 526 21.44 32.14 10.87
CA ILE A 526 20.19 31.72 11.50
C ILE A 526 19.28 31.13 10.44
N SER A 527 18.64 30.02 10.77
CA SER A 527 17.67 29.39 9.88
C SER A 527 16.48 28.78 10.63
N ASN A 528 15.30 28.84 10.05
CA ASN A 528 14.14 28.03 10.49
C ASN A 528 13.95 26.73 9.71
N ARG A 529 14.89 26.39 8.81
CA ARG A 529 14.83 25.15 8.05
C ARG A 529 14.69 23.94 8.97
N ARG A 530 13.68 23.11 8.67
CA ARG A 530 13.42 21.80 9.30
C ARG A 530 13.32 21.81 10.82
N SER A 531 12.89 22.93 11.40
CA SER A 531 12.66 23.01 12.84
C SER A 531 11.46 22.16 13.27
N PRO A 532 11.63 21.11 14.10
CA PRO A 532 10.52 20.29 14.60
C PRO A 532 9.54 21.11 15.46
N THR A 533 9.97 22.27 15.96
CA THR A 533 9.15 23.19 16.75
C THR A 533 8.69 24.41 15.95
N GLY A 534 9.26 24.69 14.78
CA GLY A 534 9.02 25.91 14.00
C GLY A 534 9.82 27.12 14.52
N GLY A 535 10.70 26.90 15.51
CA GLY A 535 11.66 27.90 16.00
C GLY A 535 12.91 28.00 15.13
N TYR A 536 13.69 29.05 15.33
CA TYR A 536 14.93 29.27 14.60
C TYR A 536 16.11 28.57 15.28
N SER A 537 17.12 28.23 14.51
CA SER A 537 18.39 27.71 14.99
C SER A 537 19.54 28.61 14.55
N LEU A 538 20.47 28.87 15.46
CA LEU A 538 21.78 29.42 15.14
C LEU A 538 22.68 28.28 14.68
N CYS A 539 23.14 28.36 13.44
CA CYS A 539 24.06 27.43 12.80
C CYS A 539 25.45 28.05 12.81
N LYS A 540 26.41 27.40 13.48
CA LYS A 540 27.84 27.67 13.33
C LYS A 540 28.37 26.78 12.21
N ILE A 541 29.06 27.35 11.22
CA ILE A 541 29.63 26.65 10.07
C ILE A 541 31.12 26.97 9.90
N ASN A 542 31.84 26.15 9.15
CA ASN A 542 33.09 26.58 8.53
C ASN A 542 32.79 27.64 7.46
N MET A 543 33.72 28.57 7.23
CA MET A 543 33.55 29.58 6.19
C MET A 543 33.36 28.86 4.84
N PRO A 544 32.22 29.11 4.15
CA PRO A 544 31.84 28.31 3.00
C PRO A 544 32.78 28.59 1.82
N LYS A 545 33.24 27.52 1.19
CA LYS A 545 34.15 27.61 0.04
C LYS A 545 33.36 27.89 -1.25
N PRO A 546 34.00 28.47 -2.29
CA PRO A 546 33.36 28.73 -3.58
C PRO A 546 32.59 27.51 -4.09
N PRO A 547 31.47 27.74 -4.80
CA PRO A 547 30.59 26.67 -5.20
C PRO A 547 31.34 25.70 -6.13
N LYS A 548 31.17 24.41 -5.87
CA LYS A 548 31.76 23.34 -6.67
C LYS A 548 30.73 22.85 -7.69
N PRO A 549 31.16 22.55 -8.93
CA PRO A 549 30.28 21.88 -9.87
C PRO A 549 29.85 20.54 -9.26
N LEU A 550 28.57 20.19 -9.44
CA LEU A 550 28.06 18.91 -8.98
C LEU A 550 28.59 17.79 -9.87
N THR A 551 29.03 16.72 -9.22
CA THR A 551 29.38 15.46 -9.86
C THR A 551 28.12 14.65 -10.13
N ILE A 552 27.97 14.18 -11.37
CA ILE A 552 26.89 13.28 -11.73
C ILE A 552 27.24 11.86 -11.27
N ILE A 553 26.35 11.25 -10.50
CA ILE A 553 26.35 9.83 -10.17
C ILE A 553 25.24 9.16 -10.96
N LYS A 554 25.61 8.27 -11.87
CA LYS A 554 24.69 7.34 -12.53
C LYS A 554 24.65 6.08 -11.69
N GLY A 555 23.57 5.86 -10.97
CA GLY A 555 23.46 4.70 -10.11
C GLY A 555 22.37 3.73 -10.51
N HIS A 556 22.43 2.54 -9.93
CA HIS A 556 21.47 1.47 -10.11
C HIS A 556 21.05 0.91 -8.75
N PHE A 557 19.75 0.90 -8.49
CA PHE A 557 19.17 0.29 -7.30
C PHE A 557 18.58 -1.07 -7.65
N MET A 558 18.79 -2.06 -6.79
CA MET A 558 18.06 -3.33 -6.84
C MET A 558 17.94 -3.95 -5.45
N THR A 559 16.92 -4.77 -5.20
CA THR A 559 16.98 -5.72 -4.09
C THR A 559 17.68 -7.00 -4.53
N ASN A 560 18.48 -7.58 -3.64
CA ASN A 560 19.17 -8.86 -3.82
C ASN A 560 18.30 -10.01 -3.30
N ASP A 561 17.00 -9.89 -3.55
CA ASP A 561 15.99 -10.91 -3.32
C ASP A 561 15.84 -11.78 -4.56
N SER A 562 15.03 -12.83 -4.49
CA SER A 562 14.79 -13.73 -5.62
C SER A 562 14.15 -13.04 -6.84
N VAL A 563 13.36 -11.97 -6.61
CA VAL A 563 12.94 -11.02 -7.66
C VAL A 563 13.43 -9.63 -7.24
N PRO A 564 14.41 -9.06 -7.96
CA PRO A 564 14.90 -7.74 -7.64
C PRO A 564 13.81 -6.68 -7.82
N ASN A 565 13.49 -5.97 -6.74
CA ASN A 565 12.74 -4.72 -6.83
C ASN A 565 13.71 -3.62 -7.28
N PHE A 566 13.36 -2.92 -8.34
CA PHE A 566 14.15 -1.83 -8.90
C PHE A 566 13.62 -0.45 -8.50
N ALA A 567 12.45 -0.37 -7.85
CA ALA A 567 11.84 0.87 -7.38
C ALA A 567 12.28 1.18 -5.94
N ALA A 568 12.94 2.32 -5.77
CA ALA A 568 13.30 2.87 -4.48
C ALA A 568 13.24 4.39 -4.53
N SER A 569 12.89 4.97 -3.39
CA SER A 569 13.06 6.38 -3.09
C SER A 569 14.29 6.54 -2.21
N ILE A 570 15.26 7.32 -2.68
CA ILE A 570 16.54 7.58 -2.01
C ILE A 570 16.55 9.04 -1.60
N ALA A 571 16.26 9.31 -0.33
CA ALA A 571 16.45 10.63 0.26
C ALA A 571 17.92 10.79 0.64
N VAL A 572 18.62 11.72 -0.01
CA VAL A 572 20.06 11.94 0.19
C VAL A 572 20.27 13.16 1.05
N TYR A 573 21.00 13.02 2.16
CA TYR A 573 21.36 14.05 3.10
C TYR A 573 22.86 14.30 3.06
N ASN A 574 23.32 15.54 3.08
CA ASN A 574 24.73 15.89 3.21
C ASN A 574 25.13 15.77 4.68
N THR A 575 26.10 14.92 5.05
CA THR A 575 26.41 14.70 6.47
C THR A 575 27.07 15.91 7.12
N ASN A 576 27.72 16.76 6.34
CA ASN A 576 28.41 17.95 6.85
C ASN A 576 27.42 18.98 7.38
N ASN A 577 26.21 19.05 6.82
CA ASN A 577 25.20 20.06 7.19
C ASN A 577 23.80 19.49 7.46
N GLN A 578 23.62 18.17 7.34
CA GLN A 578 22.37 17.44 7.54
C GLN A 578 21.23 17.87 6.58
N GLU A 579 21.55 18.56 5.47
CA GLU A 579 20.57 19.00 4.47
C GLU A 579 20.24 17.91 3.47
N VAL A 580 18.98 17.83 3.04
CA VAL A 580 18.56 16.94 1.95
C VAL A 580 19.05 17.56 0.66
N VAL A 581 19.89 16.85 -0.06
CA VAL A 581 20.38 17.23 -1.37
C VAL A 581 19.30 16.98 -2.43
N GLY A 582 18.51 15.92 -2.24
CA GLY A 582 17.37 15.59 -3.09
C GLY A 582 16.74 14.25 -2.71
N ILE A 583 15.54 14.00 -3.23
CA ILE A 583 14.92 12.67 -3.23
C ILE A 583 15.00 12.13 -4.64
N TYR A 584 15.80 11.10 -4.82
CA TYR A 584 16.05 10.47 -6.10
C TYR A 584 15.26 9.17 -6.16
N ASN A 585 14.42 9.05 -7.18
CA ASN A 585 13.68 7.82 -7.40
C ASN A 585 14.40 7.02 -8.47
N SER A 586 14.63 5.74 -8.20
CA SER A 586 15.06 4.82 -9.25
C SER A 586 13.92 4.56 -10.22
N ASN A 587 14.29 4.32 -11.47
CA ASN A 587 13.36 3.85 -12.48
C ASN A 587 12.89 2.44 -12.11
N ALA A 588 11.60 2.28 -11.86
CA ALA A 588 11.01 1.01 -11.42
C ALA A 588 11.24 -0.18 -12.38
N ASN A 589 11.56 0.08 -13.65
CA ASN A 589 11.83 -0.97 -14.64
C ASN A 589 13.32 -1.30 -14.79
N THR A 590 14.21 -0.38 -14.41
CA THR A 590 15.63 -0.51 -14.76
C THR A 590 16.57 -0.33 -13.58
N GLY A 591 16.08 0.06 -12.40
CA GLY A 591 16.89 0.36 -11.21
C GLY A 591 17.69 1.66 -11.32
N ASN A 592 17.92 2.13 -12.54
CA ASN A 592 18.69 3.32 -12.84
C ASN A 592 18.14 4.57 -12.16
N PHE A 593 19.02 5.31 -11.50
CA PHE A 593 18.79 6.63 -10.96
C PHE A 593 19.95 7.55 -11.36
N LEU A 594 19.69 8.85 -11.31
CA LEU A 594 20.69 9.88 -11.58
C LEU A 594 20.69 10.87 -10.43
N MET A 595 21.86 11.10 -9.83
CA MET A 595 22.06 12.09 -8.77
C MET A 595 23.12 13.10 -9.20
N ALA A 596 23.01 14.32 -8.69
CA ALA A 596 24.04 15.34 -8.81
C ALA A 596 24.47 15.74 -7.40
N LEU A 597 25.68 15.35 -6.99
CA LEU A 597 26.20 15.52 -5.63
C LEU A 597 27.54 16.27 -5.65
N MET A 598 27.88 16.97 -4.57
CA MET A 598 29.13 17.73 -4.47
C MET A 598 30.34 16.80 -4.26
N PRO A 599 31.45 17.01 -4.98
CA PRO A 599 32.67 16.25 -4.78
C PRO A 599 33.37 16.57 -3.45
N GLY A 600 33.93 15.54 -2.83
CA GLY A 600 34.63 15.60 -1.54
C GLY A 600 33.73 15.56 -0.31
N VAL A 601 32.44 15.28 -0.46
CA VAL A 601 31.43 15.32 0.61
C VAL A 601 30.92 13.91 0.93
N LYS A 602 30.71 13.64 2.23
CA LYS A 602 30.01 12.45 2.71
C LYS A 602 28.51 12.72 2.81
N TYR A 603 27.71 11.78 2.35
CA TYR A 603 26.26 11.84 2.31
C TYR A 603 25.67 10.67 3.07
N GLU A 604 24.48 10.85 3.63
CA GLU A 604 23.62 9.83 4.23
C GLU A 604 22.44 9.58 3.30
N PHE A 605 22.16 8.33 2.98
CA PHE A 605 21.12 7.92 2.04
C PHE A 605 20.07 7.17 2.85
N ASN A 606 18.86 7.72 2.95
CA ASN A 606 17.70 6.98 3.44
C ASN A 606 16.96 6.37 2.26
N ILE A 607 16.93 5.05 2.22
CA ILE A 607 16.45 4.26 1.12
C ILE A 607 15.18 3.55 1.58
N VAL A 608 14.10 3.84 0.86
CA VAL A 608 12.79 3.26 1.09
C VAL A 608 12.38 2.52 -0.18
N THR A 609 12.06 1.24 -0.01
CA THR A 609 11.56 0.37 -1.08
C THR A 609 10.45 -0.53 -0.52
N GLU A 610 9.53 -0.94 -1.38
CA GLU A 610 8.40 -1.76 -0.97
C GLU A 610 8.86 -3.11 -0.42
N GLY A 611 8.28 -3.51 0.73
CA GLY A 611 8.61 -4.76 1.39
C GLY A 611 9.84 -4.71 2.32
N PHE A 612 10.53 -3.58 2.46
CA PHE A 612 11.65 -3.39 3.39
C PHE A 612 11.35 -2.30 4.43
N ASN A 613 12.04 -2.31 5.57
CA ASN A 613 12.08 -1.15 6.45
C ASN A 613 12.91 -0.02 5.80
N GLU A 614 12.89 1.18 6.37
CA GLU A 614 13.77 2.27 5.94
C GLU A 614 15.23 1.94 6.29
N HIS A 615 16.13 2.05 5.30
CA HIS A 615 17.57 1.81 5.47
C HIS A 615 18.37 3.08 5.33
N THR A 616 19.36 3.25 6.19
CA THR A 616 20.30 4.38 6.15
C THR A 616 21.69 3.90 5.78
N ALA A 617 22.32 4.52 4.78
CA ALA A 617 23.69 4.25 4.36
C ALA A 617 24.49 5.54 4.18
N TYR A 618 25.83 5.45 4.10
CA TYR A 618 26.67 6.64 3.93
C TYR A 618 27.63 6.52 2.74
N VAL A 619 27.71 7.57 1.90
CA VAL A 619 28.49 7.59 0.65
C VAL A 619 29.37 8.83 0.59
N THR A 620 30.68 8.67 0.39
CA THR A 620 31.61 9.80 0.18
C THR A 620 31.92 9.97 -1.29
N VAL A 621 31.52 11.10 -1.88
CA VAL A 621 31.81 11.44 -3.28
C VAL A 621 33.26 11.92 -3.37
N PRO A 622 34.09 11.37 -4.27
CA PRO A 622 35.50 11.76 -4.41
C PRO A 622 35.62 13.16 -5.02
N ILE A 623 36.79 13.76 -4.87
CA ILE A 623 37.16 14.93 -5.67
C ILE A 623 37.60 14.43 -7.05
N GLN A 624 36.92 14.89 -8.10
CA GLN A 624 37.28 14.57 -9.48
C GLN A 624 38.18 15.65 -10.08
N THR A 625 39.24 15.22 -10.77
CA THR A 625 40.13 16.08 -11.57
C THR A 625 39.83 16.00 -13.06
N GLU A 626 38.99 15.05 -13.47
CA GLU A 626 38.59 14.80 -14.87
C GLU A 626 37.07 14.72 -14.97
N ASP A 627 36.51 15.14 -16.10
CA ASP A 627 35.06 15.18 -16.34
C ASP A 627 34.54 13.83 -16.85
N PHE A 628 33.98 13.02 -15.94
CA PHE A 628 33.29 11.77 -16.24
C PHE A 628 32.19 11.50 -15.19
N PRO A 629 31.07 10.84 -15.55
CA PRO A 629 30.05 10.48 -14.57
C PRO A 629 30.55 9.35 -13.66
N LEU A 630 30.37 9.51 -12.35
CA LEU A 630 30.59 8.44 -11.37
C LEU A 630 29.51 7.36 -11.51
N ARG A 631 29.81 6.15 -11.04
CA ARG A 631 28.89 5.00 -11.05
C ARG A 631 28.69 4.47 -9.63
N GLN A 632 27.48 4.01 -9.32
CA GLN A 632 27.13 3.49 -7.99
C GLN A 632 26.05 2.41 -8.05
N ASP A 633 26.22 1.31 -7.32
CA ASP A 633 25.19 0.29 -7.16
C ASP A 633 24.70 0.20 -5.72
N ILE A 634 23.39 0.19 -5.52
CA ILE A 634 22.76 0.00 -4.21
C ILE A 634 21.98 -1.31 -4.25
N LYS A 635 22.31 -2.23 -3.33
CA LYS A 635 21.72 -3.56 -3.21
C LYS A 635 21.14 -3.78 -1.82
N LEU A 636 19.89 -4.24 -1.74
CA LEU A 636 19.20 -4.49 -0.47
C LEU A 636 18.75 -5.95 -0.34
N LYS A 637 19.09 -6.65 0.74
CA LYS A 637 18.83 -8.09 0.91
C LYS A 637 18.23 -8.39 2.27
N LYS A 638 17.34 -9.38 2.37
CA LYS A 638 16.93 -9.96 3.65
C LYS A 638 17.76 -11.19 4.04
N GLU A 639 18.25 -11.22 5.27
CA GLU A 639 18.90 -12.37 5.90
C GLU A 639 18.22 -12.70 7.24
N GLY A 640 17.24 -13.61 7.20
CA GLY A 640 16.43 -13.96 8.37
C GLY A 640 15.49 -12.82 8.78
N SER A 641 15.61 -12.33 10.02
CA SER A 641 14.88 -11.14 10.50
C SER A 641 15.62 -9.82 10.26
N PHE A 642 16.83 -9.86 9.69
CA PHE A 642 17.66 -8.69 9.43
C PHE A 642 17.61 -8.32 7.95
N GLU A 643 17.73 -7.02 7.67
CA GLU A 643 17.85 -6.47 6.33
C GLU A 643 19.25 -5.86 6.18
N ILE A 644 19.94 -6.16 5.08
CA ILE A 644 21.31 -5.75 4.79
C ILE A 644 21.31 -4.87 3.55
N ILE A 645 22.01 -3.73 3.64
CA ILE A 645 22.22 -2.80 2.55
C ILE A 645 23.70 -2.77 2.14
N ASN A 646 23.97 -2.93 0.85
CA ASN A 646 25.28 -2.83 0.23
C ASN A 646 25.29 -1.67 -0.76
N ILE A 647 26.32 -0.81 -0.70
CA ILE A 647 26.53 0.27 -1.67
C ILE A 647 27.94 0.16 -2.25
N ASP A 648 28.02 -0.17 -3.54
CA ASP A 648 29.26 -0.27 -4.31
C ASP A 648 29.50 1.05 -5.06
N ASN A 649 30.65 1.69 -4.85
CA ASN A 649 30.99 2.99 -5.45
C ASN A 649 32.15 2.83 -6.44
N TYR A 650 31.95 3.21 -7.70
CA TYR A 650 32.94 3.11 -8.78
C TYR A 650 33.37 4.51 -9.18
N PHE A 651 34.38 5.02 -8.46
CA PHE A 651 34.56 6.46 -8.28
C PHE A 651 35.84 7.02 -8.92
N THR A 652 36.69 6.14 -9.44
CA THR A 652 37.76 6.50 -10.38
C THR A 652 37.29 6.33 -11.83
N LYS A 653 38.00 6.95 -12.79
CA LYS A 653 37.67 6.84 -14.22
C LYS A 653 37.72 5.39 -14.70
N GLU A 654 38.79 4.68 -14.32
CA GLU A 654 38.97 3.27 -14.66
C GLU A 654 37.88 2.39 -14.03
N GLU A 655 37.51 2.62 -12.76
CA GLU A 655 36.40 1.90 -12.12
C GLU A 655 35.05 2.25 -12.74
N ALA A 656 34.79 3.50 -13.09
CA ALA A 656 33.52 3.93 -13.69
C ALA A 656 33.35 3.38 -15.12
N GLU A 657 34.44 3.26 -15.88
CA GLU A 657 34.48 2.59 -17.18
C GLU A 657 34.29 1.06 -17.05
N LYS A 658 34.75 0.48 -15.95
CA LYS A 658 34.60 -0.95 -15.62
C LYS A 658 33.34 -1.26 -14.80
N ALA A 659 32.59 -0.25 -14.39
CA ALA A 659 31.41 -0.41 -13.56
C ALA A 659 30.36 -1.23 -14.33
N PRO A 660 29.55 -2.05 -13.64
CA PRO A 660 28.57 -2.87 -14.33
C PRO A 660 27.60 -1.99 -15.14
N GLU A 661 27.52 -2.22 -16.46
CA GLU A 661 26.52 -1.57 -17.28
C GLU A 661 25.19 -2.33 -17.21
N TYR A 662 24.25 -1.83 -16.41
CA TYR A 662 22.88 -2.35 -16.39
C TYR A 662 22.08 -1.75 -17.56
N LYS A 663 22.28 -2.32 -18.76
CA LYS A 663 21.31 -2.21 -19.85
C LYS A 663 20.25 -3.27 -19.59
N THR A 664 18.97 -2.88 -19.61
CA THR A 664 17.80 -3.72 -19.33
C THR A 664 18.05 -5.19 -19.68
N THR A 665 18.03 -6.09 -18.68
CA THR A 665 17.62 -7.50 -18.88
C THR A 665 17.45 -8.26 -17.57
N LYS A 666 16.31 -8.95 -17.47
CA LYS A 666 16.22 -10.28 -16.88
C LYS A 666 17.45 -11.11 -17.31
N SER A 667 18.36 -11.46 -16.40
CA SER A 667 19.04 -12.77 -16.34
C SER A 667 20.26 -12.78 -15.40
N ARG A 668 20.39 -13.88 -14.66
CA ARG A 668 21.60 -14.52 -14.07
C ARG A 668 22.06 -14.21 -12.63
N GLN A 669 21.69 -15.15 -11.73
CA GLN A 669 22.53 -16.05 -10.91
C GLN A 669 23.75 -15.45 -10.18
N LEU A 670 23.76 -15.42 -8.83
CA LEU A 670 24.15 -16.49 -7.88
C LEU A 670 25.63 -16.91 -7.96
N THR A 671 26.40 -16.50 -6.93
CA THR A 671 27.56 -17.14 -6.23
C THR A 671 28.29 -15.99 -5.49
N ASP A 672 28.64 -15.99 -4.20
CA ASP A 672 29.27 -17.02 -3.39
C ASP A 672 29.02 -16.80 -1.88
N GLU A 673 28.98 -17.91 -1.15
CA GLU A 673 28.94 -18.02 0.31
C GLU A 673 30.30 -17.73 0.97
N ARG A 674 30.30 -17.30 2.25
CA ARG A 674 30.87 -18.05 3.41
C ARG A 674 30.95 -17.23 4.72
N ASN A 675 30.40 -17.85 5.78
CA ASN A 675 30.81 -17.93 7.21
C ASN A 675 31.00 -16.60 8.01
N ILE A 676 30.52 -16.45 9.27
CA ILE A 676 31.03 -17.12 10.50
C ILE A 676 30.07 -16.89 11.70
N SER A 677 29.79 -18.00 12.41
CA SER A 677 29.50 -18.27 13.85
C SER A 677 28.49 -17.52 14.73
N GLN A 678 27.65 -18.38 15.32
CA GLN A 678 26.80 -18.35 16.52
C GLN A 678 27.35 -17.69 17.79
N GLU A 679 26.47 -16.97 18.51
CA GLU A 679 26.40 -17.00 19.97
C GLU A 679 24.94 -17.16 20.45
N THR A 680 24.78 -17.88 21.56
CA THR A 680 23.55 -18.50 22.06
C THR A 680 22.99 -17.75 23.27
N VAL A 681 21.66 -17.58 23.36
CA VAL A 681 20.97 -17.20 24.59
C VAL A 681 20.01 -18.32 25.00
N LYS A 682 20.19 -18.82 26.23
CA LYS A 682 19.48 -20.00 26.78
C LYS A 682 18.01 -19.70 27.13
N PRO A 683 17.09 -20.68 26.98
CA PRO A 683 15.67 -20.51 27.31
C PRO A 683 15.37 -20.73 28.80
N LYS A 684 14.40 -19.98 29.32
CA LYS A 684 13.77 -20.24 30.62
C LYS A 684 12.79 -21.42 30.51
N GLN A 685 12.96 -22.39 31.40
CA GLN A 685 12.16 -23.62 31.52
C GLN A 685 10.69 -23.35 31.90
N ILE A 686 9.78 -24.09 31.26
CA ILE A 686 8.44 -24.41 31.78
C ILE A 686 8.39 -25.93 31.97
N SER A 687 7.87 -26.37 33.11
CA SER A 687 7.79 -27.75 33.58
C SER A 687 6.85 -28.61 32.72
N VAL A 688 7.34 -29.79 32.29
CA VAL A 688 6.62 -30.80 31.52
C VAL A 688 5.78 -31.68 32.45
N GLU A 689 4.45 -31.68 32.28
CA GLU A 689 3.58 -32.71 32.84
C GLU A 689 3.82 -34.06 32.15
N LYS A 690 3.83 -35.13 32.95
CA LYS A 690 4.23 -36.49 32.54
C LYS A 690 3.26 -37.11 31.52
N TYR A 691 3.79 -37.48 30.35
CA TYR A 691 3.14 -38.25 29.31
C TYR A 691 2.61 -39.62 29.80
N LYS A 692 1.37 -39.96 29.45
CA LYS A 692 0.75 -41.27 29.72
C LYS A 692 1.28 -42.31 28.72
N LYS A 693 1.83 -43.44 29.21
CA LYS A 693 2.34 -44.55 28.36
C LYS A 693 1.20 -45.41 27.82
N ALA A 694 1.29 -45.81 26.54
CA ALA A 694 0.36 -46.73 25.89
C ALA A 694 0.30 -48.10 26.60
N SER A 695 -0.88 -48.71 26.63
CA SER A 695 -1.09 -50.10 27.07
C SER A 695 -0.49 -51.10 26.07
N SER A 696 -0.37 -52.37 26.49
CA SER A 696 0.18 -53.46 25.66
C SER A 696 -0.57 -53.65 24.34
N ASP A 697 -1.89 -53.44 24.32
CA ASP A 697 -2.70 -53.59 23.11
C ASP A 697 -2.67 -52.35 22.21
N GLU A 698 -2.58 -51.14 22.78
CA GLU A 698 -2.39 -49.90 22.02
C GLU A 698 -1.02 -49.86 21.34
N GLN A 699 0.02 -50.41 21.98
CA GLN A 699 1.35 -50.51 21.38
C GLN A 699 1.35 -51.41 20.14
N LYS A 700 0.55 -52.49 20.10
CA LYS A 700 0.42 -53.33 18.89
C LYS A 700 -0.14 -52.55 17.70
N ILE A 701 -1.07 -51.62 17.96
CA ILE A 701 -1.67 -50.78 16.91
C ILE A 701 -0.64 -49.76 16.42
N VAL A 702 0.14 -49.15 17.32
CA VAL A 702 1.28 -48.28 16.99
C VAL A 702 2.29 -49.03 16.12
N ASP A 703 2.72 -50.22 16.54
CA ASP A 703 3.70 -51.03 15.83
C ASP A 703 3.20 -51.39 14.42
N ALA A 704 1.93 -51.78 14.29
CA ALA A 704 1.31 -52.04 12.99
C ALA A 704 1.27 -50.78 12.11
N ALA A 705 0.96 -49.60 12.66
CA ALA A 705 0.96 -48.34 11.93
C ALA A 705 2.36 -47.99 11.39
N GLU A 706 3.40 -48.19 12.21
CA GLU A 706 4.81 -47.99 11.83
C GLU A 706 5.24 -48.99 10.75
N GLN A 707 4.86 -50.27 10.85
CA GLN A 707 5.15 -51.28 9.83
C GLN A 707 4.47 -50.96 8.49
N PHE A 708 3.20 -50.53 8.50
CA PHE A 708 2.53 -50.10 7.28
C PHE A 708 3.21 -48.89 6.65
N PHE A 709 3.67 -47.93 7.47
CA PHE A 709 4.42 -46.76 6.99
C PHE A 709 5.75 -47.17 6.33
N ILE A 710 6.53 -48.05 6.96
CA ILE A 710 7.80 -48.56 6.42
C ILE A 710 7.57 -49.26 5.07
N ASN A 711 6.47 -49.98 4.94
CA ASN A 711 6.05 -50.65 3.70
C ASN A 711 5.40 -49.71 2.68
N LYS A 712 5.41 -48.39 2.90
CA LYS A 712 4.76 -47.35 2.06
C LYS A 712 3.25 -47.55 1.85
N GLN A 713 2.60 -48.31 2.75
CA GLN A 713 1.16 -48.51 2.76
C GLN A 713 0.49 -47.37 3.54
N TYR A 714 0.57 -46.15 3.01
CA TYR A 714 0.16 -44.91 3.69
C TYR A 714 -1.31 -44.91 4.12
N LEU A 715 -2.22 -45.47 3.32
CA LEU A 715 -3.64 -45.56 3.67
C LEU A 715 -3.84 -46.39 4.94
N LYS A 716 -3.28 -47.62 4.96
CA LYS A 716 -3.35 -48.50 6.12
C LYS A 716 -2.66 -47.91 7.35
N SER A 717 -1.54 -47.22 7.15
CA SER A 717 -0.84 -46.53 8.24
C SER A 717 -1.71 -45.42 8.85
N ALA A 718 -2.32 -44.58 8.01
CA ALA A 718 -3.23 -43.52 8.45
C ALA A 718 -4.45 -44.08 9.20
N GLU A 719 -5.03 -45.20 8.74
CA GLU A 719 -6.15 -45.88 9.41
C GLU A 719 -5.77 -46.40 10.81
N GLN A 720 -4.56 -46.94 11.00
CA GLN A 720 -4.13 -47.38 12.33
C GLN A 720 -3.84 -46.20 13.26
N TYR A 721 -3.14 -45.17 12.78
CA TYR A 721 -2.89 -43.95 13.56
C TYR A 721 -4.19 -43.23 13.95
N ALA A 722 -5.21 -43.23 13.08
CA ALA A 722 -6.52 -42.65 13.38
C ALA A 722 -7.22 -43.31 14.57
N LYS A 723 -6.96 -44.59 14.86
CA LYS A 723 -7.54 -45.31 16.00
C LYS A 723 -6.89 -44.89 17.33
N ILE A 724 -5.63 -44.49 17.31
CA ILE A 724 -4.84 -44.19 18.52
C ILE A 724 -4.68 -42.71 18.82
N ALA A 725 -4.64 -41.84 17.80
CA ALA A 725 -4.47 -40.39 17.97
C ALA A 725 -5.51 -39.72 18.89
N PRO A 726 -6.79 -40.19 18.96
CA PRO A 726 -7.74 -39.66 19.93
C PRO A 726 -7.46 -40.07 21.39
N LEU A 727 -6.69 -41.13 21.61
CA LEU A 727 -6.55 -41.79 22.92
C LEU A 727 -5.39 -41.25 23.77
N PHE A 728 -4.28 -40.84 23.13
CA PHE A 728 -3.11 -40.24 23.80
C PHE A 728 -2.25 -39.44 22.80
N ASP A 729 -1.36 -38.60 23.33
CA ASP A 729 -0.48 -37.76 22.50
C ASP A 729 0.60 -38.60 21.80
N LEU A 730 0.65 -38.50 20.47
CA LEU A 730 1.68 -39.13 19.65
C LEU A 730 3.03 -38.42 19.82
N THR A 731 4.12 -39.18 19.81
CA THR A 731 5.49 -38.62 19.74
C THR A 731 5.70 -37.83 18.44
N GLU A 732 6.71 -36.97 18.35
CA GLU A 732 6.98 -36.18 17.14
C GLU A 732 7.31 -37.09 15.93
N LYS A 733 7.96 -38.24 16.18
CA LYS A 733 8.21 -39.27 15.15
C LYS A 733 6.90 -39.89 14.64
N GLN A 734 5.98 -40.23 15.53
CA GLN A 734 4.67 -40.80 15.17
C GLN A 734 3.79 -39.73 14.49
N CYS A 735 3.86 -38.48 14.93
CA CYS A 735 3.25 -37.34 14.26
C CYS A 735 3.77 -37.18 12.82
N TYR A 736 5.08 -37.34 12.60
CA TYR A 736 5.66 -37.32 11.25
C TYR A 736 5.09 -38.44 10.38
N MET A 737 5.08 -39.68 10.87
CA MET A 737 4.56 -40.83 10.13
C MET A 737 3.08 -40.69 9.82
N TYR A 738 2.29 -40.22 10.78
CA TYR A 738 0.86 -40.01 10.59
C TYR A 738 0.57 -38.85 9.63
N GLY A 739 1.19 -37.68 9.86
CA GLY A 739 1.05 -36.51 9.00
C GLY A 739 1.47 -36.79 7.55
N LYS A 740 2.58 -37.50 7.34
CA LYS A 740 3.01 -37.92 6.00
C LYS A 740 2.06 -38.94 5.37
N SER A 741 1.50 -39.86 6.16
CA SER A 741 0.49 -40.79 5.65
C SER A 741 -0.76 -40.05 5.20
N LEU A 742 -1.27 -39.12 6.01
CA LEU A 742 -2.41 -38.27 5.69
C LEU A 742 -2.14 -37.42 4.43
N PHE A 743 -0.97 -36.78 4.34
CA PHE A 743 -0.56 -35.99 3.18
C PHE A 743 -0.67 -36.77 1.84
N ASN A 744 -0.42 -38.08 1.86
CA ASN A 744 -0.45 -38.91 0.65
C ASN A 744 -1.85 -39.45 0.30
N VAL A 745 -2.81 -39.45 1.24
CA VAL A 745 -4.08 -40.19 1.07
C VAL A 745 -5.34 -39.39 1.41
N SER A 746 -5.20 -38.21 2.02
CA SER A 746 -6.32 -37.43 2.55
C SER A 746 -6.21 -35.96 2.16
N ARG A 747 -7.37 -35.35 1.87
CA ARG A 747 -7.56 -33.90 1.72
C ARG A 747 -8.02 -33.22 3.02
N GLU A 748 -7.94 -33.91 4.17
CA GLU A 748 -8.13 -33.31 5.49
C GLU A 748 -6.91 -32.44 5.85
N TYR A 749 -6.74 -31.30 5.17
CA TYR A 749 -5.55 -30.46 5.27
C TYR A 749 -5.29 -29.97 6.70
N GLU A 750 -6.34 -29.57 7.43
CA GLU A 750 -6.22 -29.09 8.81
C GLU A 750 -5.69 -30.15 9.78
N LYS A 751 -6.24 -31.36 9.68
CA LYS A 751 -5.78 -32.52 10.47
C LYS A 751 -4.35 -32.89 10.11
N THR A 752 -4.01 -32.81 8.83
CA THR A 752 -2.66 -33.08 8.34
C THR A 752 -1.66 -32.06 8.90
N ILE A 753 -1.99 -30.76 8.85
CA ILE A 753 -1.18 -29.67 9.42
C ILE A 753 -0.93 -29.88 10.91
N GLU A 754 -1.95 -30.26 11.68
CA GLU A 754 -1.81 -30.48 13.13
C GLU A 754 -0.66 -31.45 13.45
N PHE A 755 -0.59 -32.58 12.75
CA PHE A 755 0.46 -33.58 12.97
C PHE A 755 1.80 -33.17 12.36
N LEU A 756 1.81 -32.51 11.20
CA LEU A 756 3.04 -32.04 10.59
C LEU A 756 3.71 -30.91 11.38
N GLU A 757 2.95 -29.98 11.96
CA GLU A 757 3.48 -28.91 12.82
C GLU A 757 4.10 -29.49 14.09
N LYS A 758 3.42 -30.45 14.73
CA LYS A 758 3.96 -31.19 15.90
C LYS A 758 5.24 -31.93 15.54
N ALA A 759 5.28 -32.60 14.39
CA ALA A 759 6.47 -33.30 13.90
C ALA A 759 7.65 -32.34 13.70
N ALA A 760 7.41 -31.16 13.13
CA ALA A 760 8.44 -30.17 12.81
C ALA A 760 9.11 -29.52 14.03
N LEU A 761 8.58 -29.72 15.25
CA LEU A 761 9.22 -29.27 16.50
C LEU A 761 10.50 -30.04 16.81
N ASN A 762 10.60 -31.30 16.37
CA ASN A 762 11.76 -32.14 16.60
C ASN A 762 12.80 -31.95 15.48
N LYS A 763 14.04 -31.58 15.85
CA LYS A 763 15.15 -31.39 14.92
C LYS A 763 15.58 -32.68 14.19
N ALA A 764 15.23 -33.86 14.73
CA ALA A 764 15.50 -35.15 14.10
C ALA A 764 14.44 -35.53 13.04
N THR A 765 13.35 -34.78 12.93
CA THR A 765 12.33 -35.01 11.91
C THR A 765 12.91 -34.72 10.53
N PRO A 766 12.68 -35.59 9.53
CA PRO A 766 13.12 -35.34 8.16
C PRO A 766 12.61 -34.00 7.62
N TYR A 767 13.47 -33.25 6.92
CA TYR A 767 13.17 -31.88 6.48
C TYR A 767 12.08 -31.81 5.40
N ASP A 768 11.73 -32.93 4.75
CA ASP A 768 10.58 -33.03 3.83
C ASP A 768 9.24 -32.71 4.51
N VAL A 769 9.19 -32.70 5.85
CA VAL A 769 8.08 -32.16 6.64
C VAL A 769 7.74 -30.72 6.26
N PHE A 770 8.73 -29.90 5.90
CA PHE A 770 8.51 -28.50 5.53
C PHE A 770 7.89 -28.35 4.13
N TYR A 771 8.23 -29.25 3.20
CA TYR A 771 7.55 -29.32 1.90
C TYR A 771 6.08 -29.73 2.07
N MET A 772 5.84 -30.79 2.86
CA MET A 772 4.48 -31.23 3.16
C MET A 772 3.68 -30.13 3.87
N LEU A 773 4.28 -29.41 4.82
CA LEU A 773 3.66 -28.25 5.46
C LEU A 773 3.35 -27.16 4.44
N GLY A 774 4.25 -26.84 3.50
CA GLY A 774 4.01 -25.88 2.45
C GLY A 774 2.77 -26.22 1.62
N LYS A 775 2.74 -27.42 1.03
CA LYS A 775 1.60 -27.89 0.21
C LYS A 775 0.31 -27.94 0.99
N THR A 776 0.35 -28.48 2.20
CA THR A 776 -0.85 -28.63 3.03
C THR A 776 -1.40 -27.28 3.48
N ASN A 777 -0.53 -26.33 3.87
CA ASN A 777 -0.95 -24.96 4.22
C ASN A 777 -1.51 -24.23 3.00
N HIS A 778 -0.92 -24.41 1.81
CA HIS A 778 -1.41 -23.82 0.57
C HIS A 778 -2.86 -24.24 0.28
N TYR A 779 -3.14 -25.55 0.27
CA TYR A 779 -4.51 -26.06 0.07
C TYR A 779 -5.47 -25.71 1.22
N ALA A 780 -4.94 -25.44 2.41
CA ALA A 780 -5.70 -24.95 3.56
C ALA A 780 -5.95 -23.42 3.54
N TYR A 781 -5.57 -22.72 2.46
CA TYR A 781 -5.65 -21.25 2.34
C TYR A 781 -4.76 -20.50 3.35
N ARG A 782 -3.79 -21.17 3.99
CA ARG A 782 -2.79 -20.62 4.92
C ARG A 782 -1.55 -20.14 4.17
N PHE A 783 -1.73 -19.26 3.19
CA PHE A 783 -0.68 -18.92 2.22
C PHE A 783 0.59 -18.34 2.83
N GLU A 784 0.48 -17.46 3.82
CA GLU A 784 1.64 -16.91 4.52
C GLU A 784 2.45 -18.02 5.22
N ARG A 785 1.78 -18.98 5.86
CA ARG A 785 2.42 -20.14 6.49
C ARG A 785 3.00 -21.12 5.46
N ALA A 786 2.33 -21.26 4.30
CA ALA A 786 2.81 -22.06 3.18
C ALA A 786 4.14 -21.53 2.63
N VAL A 787 4.22 -20.22 2.37
CA VAL A 787 5.45 -19.54 1.91
C VAL A 787 6.57 -19.77 2.93
N LYS A 788 6.32 -19.54 4.22
CA LYS A 788 7.32 -19.77 5.28
C LYS A 788 7.81 -21.22 5.31
N ALA A 789 6.93 -22.20 5.12
CA ALA A 789 7.29 -23.61 5.11
C ALA A 789 8.11 -23.99 3.87
N TYR A 790 7.74 -23.49 2.68
CA TYR A 790 8.52 -23.70 1.46
C TYR A 790 9.90 -23.06 1.51
N GLU A 791 10.01 -21.82 2.01
CA GLU A 791 11.31 -21.15 2.19
C GLU A 791 12.19 -21.95 3.17
N LYS A 792 11.60 -22.50 4.24
CA LYS A 792 12.33 -23.38 5.16
C LYS A 792 12.79 -24.68 4.48
N TYR A 793 11.94 -25.32 3.68
CA TYR A 793 12.32 -26.49 2.88
C TYR A 793 13.45 -26.17 1.89
N LYS A 794 13.39 -24.99 1.25
CA LYS A 794 14.38 -24.49 0.29
C LYS A 794 15.78 -24.40 0.90
N THR A 795 15.89 -24.06 2.18
CA THR A 795 17.18 -24.01 2.90
C THR A 795 17.79 -25.39 3.22
N MET A 796 17.04 -26.48 3.08
CA MET A 796 17.46 -27.81 3.54
C MET A 796 17.52 -28.87 2.42
N ALA A 797 16.75 -28.69 1.35
CA ALA A 797 16.66 -29.65 0.25
C ALA A 797 17.80 -29.50 -0.77
N THR A 798 18.12 -30.57 -1.48
CA THR A 798 19.11 -30.55 -2.56
C THR A 798 18.55 -29.87 -3.81
N GLU A 799 19.42 -29.34 -4.68
CA GLU A 799 18.99 -28.71 -5.95
C GLU A 799 18.10 -29.63 -6.80
N LYS A 800 18.40 -30.93 -6.83
CA LYS A 800 17.59 -31.93 -7.54
C LYS A 800 16.19 -32.05 -6.96
N GLU A 801 16.04 -32.00 -5.64
CA GLU A 801 14.73 -32.05 -4.98
C GLU A 801 13.95 -30.74 -5.18
N LEU A 802 14.64 -29.59 -5.16
CA LEU A 802 14.03 -28.29 -5.45
C LEU A 802 13.48 -28.21 -6.88
N GLN A 803 14.22 -28.76 -7.85
CA GLN A 803 13.79 -28.85 -9.25
C GLN A 803 12.62 -29.83 -9.41
N ASN A 804 12.70 -31.02 -8.80
CA ASN A 804 11.64 -32.02 -8.90
C ASN A 804 10.30 -31.54 -8.31
N HIS A 805 10.33 -30.70 -7.29
CA HIS A 805 9.13 -30.16 -6.64
C HIS A 805 8.73 -28.76 -7.14
N ASN A 806 9.48 -28.17 -8.07
CA ASN A 806 9.30 -26.80 -8.56
C ASN A 806 8.96 -25.77 -7.46
N ILE A 807 9.76 -25.75 -6.39
CA ILE A 807 9.43 -25.03 -5.14
C ILE A 807 9.18 -23.52 -5.35
N GLU A 808 9.85 -22.90 -6.31
CA GLU A 808 9.64 -21.48 -6.61
C GLU A 808 8.24 -21.22 -7.17
N GLU A 809 7.72 -22.13 -8.00
CA GLU A 809 6.35 -22.05 -8.51
C GLU A 809 5.34 -22.17 -7.37
N GLU A 810 5.52 -23.15 -6.46
CA GLU A 810 4.64 -23.33 -5.29
C GLU A 810 4.62 -22.10 -4.35
N ILE A 811 5.75 -21.41 -4.20
CA ILE A 811 5.84 -20.14 -3.45
C ILE A 811 5.07 -19.04 -4.18
N ASN A 812 5.20 -18.94 -5.51
CA ASN A 812 4.51 -17.93 -6.30
C ASN A 812 2.99 -18.15 -6.29
N LEU A 813 2.52 -19.38 -6.45
CA LEU A 813 1.11 -19.74 -6.32
C LEU A 813 0.57 -19.30 -4.94
N SER A 814 1.35 -19.54 -3.88
CA SER A 814 0.95 -19.13 -2.52
C SER A 814 0.90 -17.61 -2.34
N ARG A 815 1.90 -16.87 -2.84
CA ARG A 815 1.90 -15.39 -2.79
C ARG A 815 0.72 -14.80 -3.56
N PHE A 816 0.39 -15.38 -4.71
CA PHE A 816 -0.73 -14.94 -5.53
C PHE A 816 -2.08 -15.28 -4.89
N GLY A 817 -2.22 -16.48 -4.32
CA GLY A 817 -3.38 -16.86 -3.51
C GLY A 817 -3.61 -15.92 -2.34
N LYS A 818 -2.55 -15.51 -1.63
CA LYS A 818 -2.63 -14.48 -0.58
C LYS A 818 -3.18 -13.16 -1.12
N GLN A 819 -2.70 -12.70 -2.27
CA GLN A 819 -3.15 -11.42 -2.86
C GLN A 819 -4.64 -11.46 -3.19
N ILE A 820 -5.08 -12.52 -3.88
CA ILE A 820 -6.45 -12.60 -4.38
C ILE A 820 -7.46 -12.85 -3.26
N VAL A 821 -7.16 -13.74 -2.32
CA VAL A 821 -8.07 -14.05 -1.22
C VAL A 821 -8.28 -12.85 -0.30
N ASN A 822 -7.31 -11.93 -0.21
CA ASN A 822 -7.47 -10.69 0.57
C ASN A 822 -8.17 -9.55 -0.18
N SER A 823 -8.67 -9.79 -1.38
CA SER A 823 -9.52 -8.84 -2.13
C SER A 823 -10.67 -9.61 -2.81
N PRO A 824 -11.51 -10.31 -2.03
CA PRO A 824 -12.52 -11.19 -2.60
C PRO A 824 -13.60 -10.37 -3.31
N LYS A 825 -14.05 -10.85 -4.46
CA LYS A 825 -15.22 -10.32 -5.16
C LYS A 825 -16.45 -11.10 -4.69
N PRO A 826 -17.34 -10.51 -3.88
CA PRO A 826 -18.48 -11.26 -3.37
C PRO A 826 -19.39 -11.71 -4.52
N ILE A 827 -19.69 -13.00 -4.54
CA ILE A 827 -20.64 -13.62 -5.48
C ILE A 827 -21.76 -14.29 -4.70
N GLU A 828 -22.92 -14.34 -5.30
CA GLU A 828 -24.05 -15.13 -4.82
C GLU A 828 -24.11 -16.43 -5.63
N VAL A 829 -24.13 -17.58 -4.95
CA VAL A 829 -24.29 -18.88 -5.61
C VAL A 829 -25.77 -19.23 -5.63
N ILE A 830 -26.33 -19.33 -6.83
CA ILE A 830 -27.75 -19.59 -7.09
C ILE A 830 -28.03 -21.10 -7.07
N GLU A 831 -27.15 -21.88 -7.69
CA GLU A 831 -27.32 -23.33 -7.82
C GLU A 831 -25.95 -24.02 -7.83
N LYS A 832 -25.90 -25.25 -7.32
CA LYS A 832 -24.72 -26.14 -7.43
C LYS A 832 -25.16 -27.49 -7.97
N LYS A 833 -24.36 -28.05 -8.88
CA LYS A 833 -24.58 -29.39 -9.43
C LYS A 833 -23.27 -30.16 -9.50
N GLU A 834 -23.26 -31.36 -8.94
CA GLU A 834 -22.07 -32.22 -8.94
C GLU A 834 -22.05 -33.19 -10.12
N PHE A 835 -20.85 -33.43 -10.64
CA PHE A 835 -20.58 -34.32 -11.76
C PHE A 835 -19.38 -35.20 -11.39
N LYS A 836 -19.40 -36.46 -11.84
CA LYS A 836 -18.22 -37.32 -11.76
C LYS A 836 -17.17 -36.84 -12.74
N SER A 837 -15.90 -36.94 -12.38
CA SER A 837 -14.78 -36.58 -13.26
C SER A 837 -14.79 -37.36 -14.59
N THR A 838 -15.32 -38.59 -14.60
CA THR A 838 -15.50 -39.39 -15.83
C THR A 838 -16.55 -38.84 -16.79
N ASP A 839 -17.51 -38.06 -16.27
CA ASP A 839 -18.66 -37.54 -17.01
C ASP A 839 -18.53 -36.04 -17.25
N PHE A 840 -17.29 -35.50 -17.26
CA PHE A 840 -17.02 -34.07 -17.40
C PHE A 840 -17.69 -33.45 -18.64
N ASN A 841 -17.80 -34.21 -19.73
CA ASN A 841 -18.49 -33.77 -20.95
C ASN A 841 -20.00 -33.52 -20.77
N ALA A 842 -20.63 -34.12 -19.76
CA ALA A 842 -22.05 -33.90 -19.45
C ALA A 842 -22.30 -32.50 -18.88
N ILE A 843 -21.26 -31.81 -18.38
CA ILE A 843 -21.36 -30.42 -17.92
C ILE A 843 -21.82 -29.53 -19.08
N TYR A 844 -21.23 -29.71 -20.27
CA TYR A 844 -21.51 -28.90 -21.46
C TYR A 844 -22.96 -28.98 -21.93
N GLY A 845 -23.51 -30.19 -21.97
CA GLY A 845 -24.89 -30.42 -22.40
C GLY A 845 -25.93 -29.94 -21.38
N SER A 846 -25.50 -29.56 -20.18
CA SER A 846 -26.39 -29.09 -19.12
C SER A 846 -26.49 -27.56 -19.00
N LEU A 847 -25.68 -26.82 -19.77
CA LEU A 847 -25.73 -25.36 -19.82
C LEU A 847 -26.89 -24.91 -20.73
N ASP A 848 -27.77 -24.06 -20.19
CA ASP A 848 -28.88 -23.45 -20.93
C ASP A 848 -28.45 -22.12 -21.56
N ILE A 849 -27.57 -22.20 -22.56
CA ILE A 849 -26.96 -21.02 -23.23
C ILE A 849 -27.04 -21.15 -24.77
N ASP A 850 -26.99 -20.02 -25.47
CA ASP A 850 -27.00 -19.97 -26.95
C ASP A 850 -25.71 -20.52 -27.58
N ALA A 851 -24.60 -20.46 -26.84
CA ALA A 851 -23.31 -20.97 -27.27
C ALA A 851 -23.29 -22.50 -27.33
N LYS A 852 -22.52 -23.07 -28.28
CA LYS A 852 -22.41 -24.53 -28.43
C LYS A 852 -20.99 -25.00 -28.15
N PHE A 853 -20.88 -25.87 -27.15
CA PHE A 853 -19.68 -26.67 -26.89
C PHE A 853 -19.80 -28.03 -27.58
N LEU A 854 -18.76 -28.42 -28.32
CA LEU A 854 -18.70 -29.68 -29.07
C LEU A 854 -17.37 -30.38 -28.80
N LEU A 855 -17.30 -31.70 -28.99
CA LEU A 855 -16.01 -32.38 -29.02
C LEU A 855 -15.27 -32.05 -30.31
N VAL A 856 -13.96 -31.81 -30.22
CA VAL A 856 -13.12 -31.63 -31.41
C VAL A 856 -13.09 -32.94 -32.21
N PRO A 857 -13.45 -32.93 -33.51
CA PRO A 857 -13.44 -34.14 -34.32
C PRO A 857 -12.01 -34.63 -34.57
N GLU A 858 -11.86 -35.94 -34.81
CA GLU A 858 -10.54 -36.61 -34.85
C GLU A 858 -9.60 -36.07 -35.95
N ASP A 859 -10.16 -35.49 -37.01
CA ASP A 859 -9.43 -34.85 -38.10
C ASP A 859 -8.86 -33.48 -37.74
N MET A 860 -9.36 -32.85 -36.67
CA MET A 860 -8.85 -31.58 -36.12
C MET A 860 -7.89 -31.76 -34.93
N THR A 861 -7.66 -33.00 -34.49
CA THR A 861 -6.71 -33.31 -33.39
C THR A 861 -5.32 -33.60 -33.93
N THR A 862 -4.30 -33.04 -33.30
CA THR A 862 -2.91 -33.23 -33.73
C THR A 862 -2.41 -34.62 -33.36
N VAL A 863 -1.25 -35.02 -33.92
CA VAL A 863 -0.59 -36.27 -33.55
C VAL A 863 -0.28 -36.31 -32.04
N LYS A 864 0.10 -35.15 -31.48
CA LYS A 864 0.40 -35.00 -30.06
C LYS A 864 -0.85 -35.13 -29.19
N ASP A 865 -1.96 -34.52 -29.57
CA ASP A 865 -3.24 -34.65 -28.86
C ASP A 865 -3.67 -36.12 -28.72
N LYS A 866 -3.56 -36.88 -29.82
CA LYS A 866 -3.86 -38.32 -29.84
C LYS A 866 -2.93 -39.12 -28.94
N LYS A 867 -1.64 -38.77 -28.91
CA LYS A 867 -0.63 -39.42 -28.07
C LYS A 867 -0.88 -39.21 -26.57
N GLU A 868 -1.31 -38.01 -26.19
CA GLU A 868 -1.65 -37.67 -24.80
C GLU A 868 -3.07 -38.12 -24.41
N ASN A 869 -3.80 -38.77 -25.34
CA ASN A 869 -5.22 -39.14 -25.18
C ASN A 869 -6.10 -37.94 -24.78
N PHE A 870 -5.73 -36.74 -25.26
CA PHE A 870 -6.43 -35.51 -24.97
C PHE A 870 -7.59 -35.32 -25.94
N LYS A 871 -8.78 -35.06 -25.40
CA LYS A 871 -10.02 -34.87 -26.16
C LYS A 871 -10.54 -33.46 -25.91
N PRO A 872 -10.08 -32.46 -26.66
CA PRO A 872 -10.46 -31.08 -26.41
C PRO A 872 -11.93 -30.84 -26.72
N THR A 873 -12.49 -29.88 -25.98
CA THR A 873 -13.80 -29.31 -26.28
C THR A 873 -13.60 -28.06 -27.11
N MET A 874 -14.35 -27.91 -28.19
CA MET A 874 -14.41 -26.68 -28.96
C MET A 874 -15.62 -25.84 -28.55
N TYR A 875 -15.42 -24.53 -28.56
CA TYR A 875 -16.44 -23.51 -28.38
C TYR A 875 -16.73 -22.84 -29.72
N LEU A 876 -17.98 -22.90 -30.18
CA LEU A 876 -18.46 -22.12 -31.31
C LEU A 876 -19.15 -20.86 -30.80
N ASN A 877 -18.68 -19.68 -31.22
CA ASN A 877 -19.24 -18.41 -30.78
C ASN A 877 -20.71 -18.22 -31.20
N ASN A 878 -21.40 -17.28 -30.56
CA ASN A 878 -22.81 -16.99 -30.81
C ASN A 878 -23.11 -16.65 -32.28
N SER A 879 -22.21 -15.91 -32.93
CA SER A 879 -22.32 -15.54 -34.36
C SER A 879 -22.01 -16.69 -35.32
N LYS A 880 -21.50 -17.83 -34.82
CA LYS A 880 -21.08 -19.01 -35.59
C LYS A 880 -20.03 -18.70 -36.67
N THR A 881 -19.17 -17.74 -36.38
CA THR A 881 -18.09 -17.24 -37.23
C THR A 881 -16.71 -17.66 -36.74
N LEU A 882 -16.58 -18.02 -35.45
CA LEU A 882 -15.32 -18.36 -34.79
C LEU A 882 -15.47 -19.65 -33.99
N ILE A 883 -14.48 -20.53 -34.12
CA ILE A 883 -14.29 -21.69 -33.24
C ILE A 883 -13.05 -21.43 -32.39
N TYR A 884 -13.14 -21.63 -31.08
CA TYR A 884 -11.99 -21.70 -30.17
C TYR A 884 -11.85 -23.10 -29.59
N TYR A 885 -10.63 -23.58 -29.41
CA TYR A 885 -10.34 -24.87 -28.79
C TYR A 885 -8.90 -24.90 -28.26
N SER A 886 -8.61 -25.84 -27.37
CA SER A 886 -7.26 -26.09 -26.86
C SER A 886 -6.60 -27.28 -27.59
N SER A 887 -5.28 -27.26 -27.73
CA SER A 887 -4.49 -28.35 -28.33
C SER A 887 -3.04 -28.28 -27.87
N PHE A 888 -2.34 -29.41 -27.82
CA PHE A 888 -0.88 -29.45 -27.64
C PHE A 888 -0.11 -28.98 -28.89
N GLY A 889 -0.79 -28.70 -30.00
CA GLY A 889 -0.17 -28.34 -31.27
C GLY A 889 0.61 -29.51 -31.90
N GLU A 890 1.37 -29.23 -32.96
CA GLU A 890 2.10 -30.26 -33.71
C GLU A 890 3.36 -30.76 -32.97
N ASN A 891 4.08 -29.84 -32.30
CA ASN A 891 5.38 -30.15 -31.68
C ASN A 891 5.28 -30.39 -30.17
N GLY A 892 4.23 -29.92 -29.49
CA GLY A 892 4.04 -30.09 -28.03
C GLY A 892 5.14 -29.44 -27.18
N GLU A 893 5.75 -28.36 -27.66
CA GLU A 893 6.83 -27.63 -26.96
C GLU A 893 6.31 -26.76 -25.80
N ASN A 894 5.07 -26.29 -25.92
CA ASN A 894 4.31 -25.63 -24.85
C ASN A 894 3.21 -26.58 -24.38
N GLY A 895 2.59 -26.34 -23.22
CA GLY A 895 1.46 -27.13 -22.73
C GLY A 895 0.24 -27.07 -23.67
N LYS A 896 -0.97 -27.18 -23.13
CA LYS A 896 -2.16 -26.94 -23.95
C LYS A 896 -2.24 -25.46 -24.31
N ASP A 897 -2.30 -25.15 -25.60
CA ASP A 897 -2.45 -23.80 -26.14
C ASP A 897 -3.86 -23.61 -26.71
N LEU A 898 -4.36 -22.37 -26.68
CA LEU A 898 -5.60 -21.99 -27.33
C LEU A 898 -5.39 -21.62 -28.80
N TYR A 899 -6.26 -22.17 -29.64
CA TYR A 899 -6.33 -21.89 -31.07
C TYR A 899 -7.72 -21.43 -31.43
N PHE A 900 -7.81 -20.68 -32.53
CA PHE A 900 -9.09 -20.32 -33.11
C PHE A 900 -9.10 -20.44 -34.63
N MET A 901 -10.27 -20.66 -35.20
CA MET A 901 -10.51 -20.73 -36.64
C MET A 901 -11.61 -19.78 -37.05
N LYS A 902 -11.46 -19.16 -38.21
CA LYS A 902 -12.45 -18.25 -38.80
C LYS A 902 -13.25 -18.97 -39.87
N LYS A 903 -14.55 -18.71 -39.91
CA LYS A 903 -15.40 -19.16 -41.01
C LYS A 903 -15.10 -18.32 -42.26
N LEU A 904 -14.76 -18.98 -43.36
CA LEU A 904 -14.43 -18.36 -44.63
C LEU A 904 -15.69 -18.15 -45.50
N PRO A 905 -15.65 -17.23 -46.49
CA PRO A 905 -16.82 -16.95 -47.35
C PRO A 905 -17.37 -18.14 -48.13
N ASN A 906 -16.53 -19.17 -48.38
CA ASN A 906 -16.90 -20.43 -49.04
C ASN A 906 -17.54 -21.46 -48.07
N ASN A 907 -17.87 -21.06 -46.83
CA ASN A 907 -18.36 -21.92 -45.75
C ASN A 907 -17.38 -23.00 -45.25
N THR A 908 -16.08 -22.90 -45.56
CA THR A 908 -15.05 -23.73 -44.90
C THR A 908 -14.44 -22.98 -43.72
N TRP A 909 -13.71 -23.70 -42.86
CA TRP A 909 -12.93 -23.09 -41.77
C TRP A 909 -11.52 -22.75 -42.26
N SER A 910 -10.91 -21.72 -41.68
CA SER A 910 -9.49 -21.45 -41.87
C SER A 910 -8.62 -22.51 -41.19
N GLU A 911 -7.35 -22.56 -41.53
CA GLU A 911 -6.35 -23.25 -40.70
C GLU A 911 -6.37 -22.71 -39.25
N PRO A 912 -6.02 -23.52 -38.25
CA PRO A 912 -5.91 -23.10 -36.86
C PRO A 912 -4.93 -21.94 -36.67
N ILE A 913 -5.38 -20.90 -35.98
CA ILE A 913 -4.57 -19.72 -35.65
C ILE A 913 -4.32 -19.74 -34.15
N ASN A 914 -3.06 -19.73 -33.74
CA ASN A 914 -2.68 -19.61 -32.33
C ASN A 914 -3.20 -18.26 -31.78
N VAL A 915 -3.86 -18.29 -30.62
CA VAL A 915 -4.49 -17.09 -30.02
C VAL A 915 -3.45 -16.02 -29.64
N GLY A 916 -2.19 -16.39 -29.53
CA GLY A 916 -1.05 -15.50 -29.36
C GLY A 916 -0.47 -15.54 -27.95
N VAL A 917 0.78 -15.07 -27.84
CA VAL A 917 1.62 -15.17 -26.63
C VAL A 917 1.11 -14.37 -25.42
N SER A 918 0.14 -13.48 -25.61
CA SER A 918 -0.52 -12.80 -24.49
C SER A 918 -1.41 -13.75 -23.69
N VAL A 919 -2.01 -14.75 -24.37
CA VAL A 919 -2.93 -15.72 -23.78
C VAL A 919 -2.23 -17.06 -23.59
N ASN A 920 -1.55 -17.55 -24.63
CA ASN A 920 -0.86 -18.83 -24.59
C ASN A 920 0.51 -18.71 -23.94
N THR A 921 0.83 -19.64 -23.04
CA THR A 921 2.05 -19.67 -22.24
C THR A 921 2.76 -21.02 -22.38
N ALA A 922 3.82 -21.24 -21.60
CA ALA A 922 4.43 -22.56 -21.52
C ALA A 922 3.58 -23.55 -20.68
N ALA A 923 2.62 -23.05 -19.91
CA ALA A 923 1.71 -23.86 -19.10
C ALA A 923 0.48 -24.29 -19.92
N ASP A 924 -0.52 -24.85 -19.24
CA ASP A 924 -1.77 -25.22 -19.91
C ASP A 924 -2.78 -24.08 -19.86
N GLU A 925 -3.31 -23.70 -21.02
CA GLU A 925 -4.51 -22.92 -21.24
C GLU A 925 -5.62 -23.78 -21.86
N ASP A 926 -6.83 -23.68 -21.32
CA ASP A 926 -7.97 -24.49 -21.74
C ASP A 926 -9.30 -23.76 -21.55
N TYR A 927 -10.37 -24.36 -22.05
CA TYR A 927 -11.76 -23.96 -21.82
C TYR A 927 -12.09 -22.51 -22.22
N PRO A 928 -11.82 -22.12 -23.48
CA PRO A 928 -12.11 -20.79 -23.97
C PRO A 928 -13.61 -20.54 -24.11
N PHE A 929 -14.06 -19.34 -23.74
CA PHE A 929 -15.41 -18.83 -23.94
C PHE A 929 -15.34 -17.35 -24.29
N LEU A 930 -16.11 -16.93 -25.30
CA LEU A 930 -16.14 -15.54 -25.75
C LEU A 930 -17.44 -14.88 -25.28
N SER A 931 -17.34 -13.66 -24.73
CA SER A 931 -18.49 -12.84 -24.37
C SER A 931 -19.38 -12.57 -25.57
N LYS A 932 -20.64 -12.22 -25.31
CA LYS A 932 -21.65 -12.01 -26.36
C LYS A 932 -21.28 -10.92 -27.37
N ASP A 933 -20.53 -9.91 -26.93
CA ASP A 933 -20.02 -8.81 -27.76
C ASP A 933 -18.74 -9.18 -28.52
N GLU A 934 -18.21 -10.39 -28.33
CA GLU A 934 -16.98 -10.90 -28.93
C GLU A 934 -15.70 -10.16 -28.51
N MET A 935 -15.78 -9.30 -27.49
CA MET A 935 -14.66 -8.45 -27.05
C MET A 935 -13.91 -8.98 -25.83
N THR A 936 -14.45 -9.97 -25.11
CA THR A 936 -13.82 -10.55 -23.92
C THR A 936 -13.70 -12.07 -24.05
N LEU A 937 -12.48 -12.58 -24.02
CA LEU A 937 -12.18 -14.01 -23.97
C LEU A 937 -11.96 -14.44 -22.52
N TYR A 938 -12.80 -15.34 -22.03
CA TYR A 938 -12.60 -16.08 -20.80
C TYR A 938 -11.93 -17.42 -21.09
N PHE A 939 -11.04 -17.86 -20.21
CA PHE A 939 -10.35 -19.14 -20.32
C PHE A 939 -9.76 -19.55 -18.97
N SER A 940 -9.39 -20.81 -18.84
CA SER A 940 -8.69 -21.33 -17.66
C SER A 940 -7.21 -21.51 -17.96
N SER A 941 -6.34 -21.15 -17.02
CA SER A 941 -4.88 -21.29 -17.18
C SER A 941 -4.22 -21.71 -15.87
N LYS A 942 -3.12 -22.47 -15.98
CA LYS A 942 -2.18 -22.71 -14.86
C LYS A 942 -1.12 -21.61 -14.70
N ALA A 943 -1.12 -20.62 -15.61
CA ALA A 943 -0.19 -19.50 -15.63
C ALA A 943 -0.90 -18.17 -15.27
N HIS A 944 -0.41 -17.05 -15.81
CA HIS A 944 -0.96 -15.69 -15.65
C HIS A 944 -1.10 -15.18 -14.20
N GLY A 945 -0.36 -15.81 -13.27
CA GLY A 945 -0.64 -15.68 -11.84
C GLY A 945 -1.87 -16.52 -11.50
N SER A 946 -1.65 -17.80 -11.27
CA SER A 946 -2.66 -18.70 -10.70
C SER A 946 -2.43 -18.81 -9.19
N MET A 947 -3.48 -19.08 -8.40
CA MET A 947 -3.34 -19.39 -6.98
C MET A 947 -3.22 -20.89 -6.67
N GLY A 948 -3.29 -21.74 -7.68
CA GLY A 948 -3.22 -23.19 -7.60
C GLY A 948 -4.01 -23.82 -8.75
N GLY A 949 -3.67 -25.04 -9.17
CA GLY A 949 -4.38 -25.73 -10.25
C GLY A 949 -4.60 -24.86 -11.49
N TYR A 950 -5.73 -25.05 -12.16
CA TYR A 950 -6.28 -24.07 -13.10
C TYR A 950 -7.00 -22.93 -12.39
N ASP A 951 -6.73 -21.71 -12.82
CA ASP A 951 -7.51 -20.52 -12.46
C ASP A 951 -8.23 -19.98 -13.70
N ILE A 952 -9.36 -19.30 -13.49
CA ILE A 952 -10.14 -18.63 -14.53
C ILE A 952 -9.65 -17.19 -14.74
N PHE A 953 -9.40 -16.84 -16.00
CA PHE A 953 -8.95 -15.52 -16.46
C PHE A 953 -9.90 -14.95 -17.51
N LYS A 954 -9.78 -13.63 -17.71
CA LYS A 954 -10.34 -12.94 -18.86
C LYS A 954 -9.33 -12.06 -19.56
N SER A 955 -9.40 -11.93 -20.87
CA SER A 955 -8.64 -10.96 -21.66
C SER A 955 -9.57 -10.23 -22.61
N THR A 956 -9.34 -8.93 -22.83
CA THR A 956 -10.12 -8.12 -23.77
C THR A 956 -9.38 -7.92 -25.08
N TRP A 957 -10.14 -7.82 -26.16
CA TRP A 957 -9.61 -7.62 -27.50
C TRP A 957 -9.15 -6.17 -27.71
N ASP A 958 -7.91 -5.97 -28.14
CA ASP A 958 -7.40 -4.68 -28.58
C ASP A 958 -7.44 -4.59 -30.10
N GLU A 959 -8.48 -3.90 -30.61
CA GLU A 959 -8.70 -3.71 -32.04
C GLU A 959 -7.53 -2.99 -32.74
N LYS A 960 -6.80 -2.11 -32.06
CA LYS A 960 -5.73 -1.31 -32.67
C LYS A 960 -4.51 -2.18 -32.99
N ASN A 961 -4.19 -3.08 -32.09
CA ASN A 961 -3.03 -3.97 -32.19
C ASN A 961 -3.40 -5.37 -32.67
N ASN A 962 -4.69 -5.65 -32.87
CA ASN A 962 -5.24 -6.92 -33.34
C ASN A 962 -4.75 -8.10 -32.47
N THR A 963 -4.78 -7.92 -31.15
CA THR A 963 -4.30 -8.87 -30.14
C THR A 963 -5.18 -8.86 -28.90
N TRP A 964 -5.19 -9.98 -28.18
CA TRP A 964 -5.66 -10.03 -26.80
C TRP A 964 -4.67 -9.30 -25.88
N ILE A 965 -5.17 -8.53 -24.91
CA ILE A 965 -4.34 -7.89 -23.88
C ILE A 965 -3.93 -8.90 -22.80
N THR A 966 -3.11 -8.45 -21.84
CA THR A 966 -2.72 -9.27 -20.70
C THR A 966 -3.94 -9.78 -19.93
N PRO A 967 -4.08 -11.11 -19.71
CA PRO A 967 -5.19 -11.69 -18.98
C PRO A 967 -5.27 -11.20 -17.53
N ILE A 968 -6.50 -11.09 -17.03
CA ILE A 968 -6.83 -10.68 -15.67
C ILE A 968 -7.49 -11.86 -14.96
N ASN A 969 -6.92 -12.28 -13.83
CA ASN A 969 -7.48 -13.33 -12.98
C ASN A 969 -8.85 -12.88 -12.42
N LEU A 970 -9.87 -13.75 -12.46
CA LEU A 970 -11.21 -13.38 -12.00
C LEU A 970 -11.31 -13.20 -10.48
N GLY A 971 -10.39 -13.77 -9.72
CA GLY A 971 -10.24 -13.59 -8.29
C GLY A 971 -11.06 -14.58 -7.45
N ALA A 972 -10.89 -14.52 -6.12
CA ALA A 972 -11.67 -15.31 -5.18
C ALA A 972 -13.08 -14.71 -5.01
N PRO A 973 -14.12 -15.52 -4.80
CA PRO A 973 -14.08 -16.97 -4.64
C PRO A 973 -14.21 -17.77 -5.94
N ILE A 974 -14.21 -17.14 -7.13
CA ILE A 974 -14.28 -17.87 -8.41
C ILE A 974 -13.07 -18.78 -8.55
N ASN A 975 -11.88 -18.27 -8.22
CA ASN A 975 -10.63 -19.04 -8.18
C ASN A 975 -10.26 -19.46 -6.75
N SER A 976 -9.54 -20.58 -6.63
CA SER A 976 -9.17 -21.31 -5.42
C SER A 976 -7.84 -22.05 -5.60
N PRO A 977 -7.23 -22.61 -4.55
CA PRO A 977 -6.02 -23.45 -4.67
C PRO A 977 -6.18 -24.74 -5.50
N PHE A 978 -7.34 -24.96 -6.11
CA PHE A 978 -7.73 -26.18 -6.81
C PHE A 978 -7.99 -25.88 -8.30
N ASP A 979 -8.58 -26.81 -9.06
CA ASP A 979 -8.91 -26.54 -10.46
C ASP A 979 -10.25 -25.83 -10.58
N ASP A 980 -10.20 -24.60 -11.06
CA ASP A 980 -11.31 -23.71 -11.39
C ASP A 980 -11.38 -23.48 -12.90
N LEU A 981 -12.46 -24.00 -13.48
CA LEU A 981 -12.61 -24.25 -14.90
C LEU A 981 -13.88 -23.58 -15.44
N PHE A 982 -13.93 -23.38 -16.76
CA PHE A 982 -15.19 -23.22 -17.49
C PHE A 982 -16.06 -22.03 -17.06
N TYR A 983 -15.62 -20.80 -17.38
CA TYR A 983 -16.45 -19.61 -17.17
C TYR A 983 -17.36 -19.33 -18.35
N VAL A 984 -18.66 -19.27 -18.10
CA VAL A 984 -19.67 -19.09 -19.13
C VAL A 984 -20.73 -18.10 -18.66
N GLU A 985 -20.95 -17.04 -19.42
CA GLU A 985 -22.03 -16.08 -19.19
C GLU A 985 -23.36 -16.59 -19.79
N GLU A 986 -24.47 -16.39 -19.08
CA GLU A 986 -25.83 -16.77 -19.53
C GLU A 986 -26.37 -15.85 -20.63
#